data_AF-A0A348PNK1-F1
#
_entry.id   AF-A0A348PNK1-F1
#
_cell.length_a   1.000
_cell.length_b   1.000
_cell.length_c   1.000
_cell.angle_alpha   90.00
_cell.angle_beta   90.00
_cell.angle_gamma   90.00
#
_symmetry.space_group_name_H-M   'P 1'
#
loop_
_entity.id
_entity.type
_entity.pdbx_description
1 polymer ?
#
loop_
_entity_poly.entity_id
_entity_poly.type
_entity_poly.pdbx_seq_one_letter_code
_entity_poly.pdbx_strand_id
1 'polypeptide(L)'
;MKKITCSIQDVFSIEERSYYRLSNIENNEEHIIPVAQVELFNEFNPKNNYDFVAAYNPLNSKTYLSIIHPKYPINSIIKFKVLRIENVEDRNFFLLESDYLENLKVPCFNNQEEFKSISCKVTDYKKGKPILRNVDTSNSKWKLDKIYSFKVAGEAEIYDKKGDIYPALELIVADNQTIKIKIRPWQQKTHWIFPDVNCKVIGVQADGLPKLIPFDSRHPYHKIGEESIFTIEQFVTKKDRHGNDHPIIVLRDDHFLKYEVYALPNQENKLKVGEKVSCFIEDIGFNVKLKQVNFQDPFYYTYESIDSDNRSFQNYFKPYLENENFPAHRQLKTQYSEKSGFWVFTYCNKVLPDIKSTLIKKNNLTELEHFVAHQLLFQEWILKYDLIKAINNEADREAVEYKVKSIVTKCTTELQVIRIINTGKLKSLFKTEEKRLSAIQLLYIIQYGKIAALIANDILDCLNYINDNDSFILTKIQNQIRIQKSQLKSQEFGEYFIPSKELSKIDRDKFQLFLNWLYVEKHIYKILKDKKRENLLLASIFRYYAQLTDVATDSKKLLINSFYILSNIENDFDETPINFTQNLTIDFKALKNLILKSDTLSSSSFRVNITEKHYKGFKVNFDGVSGFLPVHNIFDQNLKGYNLDKINWETNVEVTLYSREFNFAIVKQHINTSPEFYSKNLSNQTGLKKGIIISGVVKRIEDYGVFVTTEYGDGLLHKSQISFDWIESSDIKRIFSLKESIKVKVLEIKPKIEFTFKGIYGTDYSEYFSSKMQILENEFVEDYDNEDLQYKIEYQKGAVFEYFAMFQYLKEQKIKYLKIAKSFYSNTQNARSYLLNIYLEYFESLRKLDELMENYSFSNYEIFKKDILAIKEKVQPQTIENFPESKNLLFFVDILYLFNSKTDNNLIKLFNLIKNQFEENDFKLRVVAKNTLANNLIISDLNEFTEKNLDDFTKKNLKRIHKYLNHGVHSIEESIEDIHAKELKEKIKYIQNLIKQDEGEKLEFKATFNSPIPSNEKETTIKNLKLKIQEADTQKKKDQLEYAINKIQEQSKNVKDIDKILIHSSLKTLCAFANSNGGTLLIGVKDDQDIFGLEQDYSSFKKEDRNRDGFGKFFDKKVAEYLGESFSSAYLEKEFIKLPKGDILIVKVKPSLEEVFLLKNDLGKTEEAIYVRNLSSSEKLSGKELAKFIKTKFENRIKLGTTTPISNNALRDATAHS
;
A
#
# COMPACT_ATOMS: atom_id res chain seq x y z
N MET A 1 -66.92 5.77 1.59
CA MET A 1 -67.38 7.18 1.60
C MET A 1 -66.62 7.90 2.69
N LYS A 2 -65.93 9.00 2.36
CA LYS A 2 -65.13 9.77 3.31
C LYS A 2 -65.71 11.18 3.39
N LYS A 3 -65.89 11.71 4.61
CA LYS A 3 -66.24 13.11 4.82
C LYS A 3 -64.98 13.95 4.58
N ILE A 4 -65.06 14.95 3.70
CA ILE A 4 -63.96 15.88 3.42
C ILE A 4 -64.49 17.31 3.55
N THR A 5 -63.66 18.25 3.99
CA THR A 5 -64.02 19.67 4.08
C THR A 5 -63.32 20.43 2.94
N CYS A 6 -64.10 21.13 2.13
CA CYS A 6 -63.59 21.85 0.97
C CYS A 6 -63.90 23.34 1.05
N SER A 7 -62.96 24.14 0.55
CA SER A 7 -63.13 25.57 0.27
C SER A 7 -63.50 25.76 -1.22
N ILE A 8 -64.47 26.62 -1.50
CA ILE A 8 -64.85 26.97 -2.88
C ILE A 8 -63.95 28.10 -3.36
N GLN A 9 -63.23 27.86 -4.45
CA GLN A 9 -62.18 28.77 -4.94
C GLN A 9 -62.74 29.73 -6.00
N ASP A 10 -63.22 29.18 -7.12
CA ASP A 10 -63.76 29.95 -8.23
C ASP A 10 -64.92 29.22 -8.92
N VAL A 11 -65.65 29.95 -9.78
CA VAL A 11 -66.72 29.41 -10.63
C VAL A 11 -66.34 29.61 -12.10
N PHE A 12 -66.58 28.59 -12.93
CA PHE A 12 -66.31 28.63 -14.36
C PHE A 12 -67.37 27.83 -15.13
N SER A 13 -67.52 28.08 -16.43
CA SER A 13 -68.56 27.44 -17.24
C SER A 13 -67.98 26.59 -18.36
N ILE A 14 -68.57 25.40 -18.58
CA ILE A 14 -68.30 24.52 -19.71
C ILE A 14 -69.64 24.21 -20.38
N GLU A 15 -69.76 24.45 -21.69
CA GLU A 15 -70.95 24.13 -22.50
C GLU A 15 -72.27 24.63 -21.85
N GLU A 16 -72.32 25.93 -21.51
CA GLU A 16 -73.47 26.61 -20.88
C GLU A 16 -73.85 26.11 -19.47
N ARG A 17 -73.05 25.23 -18.85
CA ARG A 17 -73.22 24.79 -17.45
C ARG A 17 -72.12 25.36 -16.55
N SER A 18 -72.53 25.93 -15.42
CA SER A 18 -71.61 26.52 -14.43
C SER A 18 -71.15 25.48 -13.41
N TYR A 19 -69.86 25.52 -13.06
CA TYR A 19 -69.17 24.61 -12.14
C TYR A 19 -68.36 25.39 -11.10
N TYR A 20 -68.30 24.87 -9.88
CA TYR A 20 -67.39 25.33 -8.82
C TYR A 20 -66.12 24.48 -8.78
N ARG A 21 -64.97 25.13 -8.60
CA ARG A 21 -63.72 24.48 -8.20
C ARG A 21 -63.60 24.46 -6.68
N LEU A 22 -63.33 23.28 -6.14
CA LEU A 22 -63.20 23.00 -4.72
C LEU A 22 -61.76 22.60 -4.41
N SER A 23 -61.22 23.06 -3.29
CA SER A 23 -59.93 22.60 -2.76
C SER A 23 -60.13 21.96 -1.38
N ASN A 24 -59.67 20.71 -1.23
CA ASN A 24 -59.71 19.98 0.03
C ASN A 24 -58.67 20.57 1.01
N ILE A 25 -59.13 20.95 2.20
CA ILE A 25 -58.31 21.66 3.20
C ILE A 25 -57.21 20.77 3.80
N GLU A 26 -57.39 19.45 3.84
CA GLU A 26 -56.42 18.54 4.48
C GLU A 26 -55.24 18.15 3.58
N ASN A 27 -55.47 17.99 2.28
CA ASN A 27 -54.49 17.44 1.34
C ASN A 27 -54.29 18.27 0.06
N ASN A 28 -54.96 19.42 -0.06
CA ASN A 28 -54.92 20.31 -1.24
C ASN A 28 -55.36 19.65 -2.55
N GLU A 29 -56.08 18.52 -2.52
CA GLU A 29 -56.65 17.93 -3.74
C GLU A 29 -57.78 18.82 -4.31
N GLU A 30 -57.73 19.07 -5.62
CA GLU A 30 -58.74 19.86 -6.33
C GLU A 30 -59.88 18.99 -6.88
N HIS A 31 -61.11 19.48 -6.77
CA HIS A 31 -62.31 18.85 -7.29
C HIS A 31 -63.19 19.84 -8.05
N ILE A 32 -64.02 19.36 -8.97
CA ILE A 32 -64.95 20.19 -9.76
C ILE A 32 -66.38 19.65 -9.56
N ILE A 33 -67.34 20.52 -9.30
CA ILE A 33 -68.76 20.14 -9.10
C ILE A 33 -69.71 21.13 -9.80
N PRO A 34 -70.81 20.67 -10.43
CA PRO A 34 -71.81 21.58 -11.01
C PRO A 34 -72.46 22.47 -9.95
N VAL A 35 -72.67 23.75 -10.24
CA VAL A 35 -73.27 24.74 -9.33
C VAL A 35 -74.66 24.28 -8.84
N ALA A 36 -75.47 23.71 -9.73
CA ALA A 36 -76.79 23.17 -9.40
C ALA A 36 -76.79 22.00 -8.40
N GLN A 37 -75.63 21.38 -8.12
CA GLN A 37 -75.50 20.32 -7.12
C GLN A 37 -75.05 20.83 -5.75
N VAL A 38 -74.79 22.13 -5.63
CA VAL A 38 -74.25 22.77 -4.43
C VAL A 38 -75.25 23.80 -3.88
N GLU A 39 -75.81 24.65 -4.75
CA GLU A 39 -76.79 25.68 -4.39
C GLU A 39 -78.20 25.11 -4.20
N LEU A 40 -78.37 24.20 -3.23
CA LEU A 40 -79.62 23.46 -3.02
C LEU A 40 -80.48 24.01 -1.88
N PHE A 41 -79.97 24.98 -1.11
CA PHE A 41 -80.60 25.50 0.11
C PHE A 41 -80.45 27.02 0.24
N ASN A 42 -81.40 27.65 0.93
CA ASN A 42 -81.64 29.11 0.88
C ASN A 42 -80.48 29.97 1.43
N GLU A 43 -79.69 29.45 2.38
CA GLU A 43 -78.59 30.17 3.05
C GLU A 43 -77.19 29.81 2.49
N PHE A 44 -77.10 29.31 1.25
CA PHE A 44 -75.82 28.96 0.66
C PHE A 44 -74.94 30.20 0.38
N ASN A 45 -73.69 30.19 0.84
CA ASN A 45 -72.72 31.26 0.60
C ASN A 45 -71.39 30.66 0.14
N PRO A 46 -70.94 30.93 -1.11
CA PRO A 46 -69.74 30.31 -1.66
C PRO A 46 -68.43 30.71 -0.94
N LYS A 47 -68.44 31.74 -0.08
CA LYS A 47 -67.26 32.11 0.72
C LYS A 47 -67.03 31.19 1.94
N ASN A 48 -67.97 30.33 2.28
CA ASN A 48 -67.86 29.43 3.42
C ASN A 48 -67.22 28.09 3.03
N ASN A 49 -66.60 27.44 4.01
CA ASN A 49 -66.16 26.06 3.88
C ASN A 49 -67.34 25.12 4.14
N TYR A 50 -67.49 24.10 3.29
CA TYR A 50 -68.54 23.10 3.42
C TYR A 50 -67.96 21.69 3.51
N ASP A 51 -68.67 20.84 4.22
CA ASP A 51 -68.36 19.41 4.26
C ASP A 51 -69.01 18.70 3.07
N PHE A 52 -68.31 17.73 2.50
CA PHE A 52 -68.76 16.91 1.39
C PHE A 52 -68.61 15.42 1.71
N VAL A 53 -69.53 14.61 1.19
CA VAL A 53 -69.36 13.15 1.13
C VAL A 53 -68.65 12.80 -0.17
N ALA A 54 -67.44 12.25 -0.07
CA ALA A 54 -66.69 11.71 -1.19
C ALA A 54 -66.98 10.21 -1.37
N ALA A 55 -67.57 9.86 -2.51
CA ALA A 55 -67.85 8.49 -2.91
C ALA A 55 -67.09 8.15 -4.20
N TYR A 56 -66.11 7.24 -4.10
CA TYR A 56 -65.41 6.72 -5.26
C TYR A 56 -66.27 5.68 -5.97
N ASN A 57 -66.50 5.86 -7.27
CA ASN A 57 -67.14 4.87 -8.12
C ASN A 57 -66.06 4.08 -8.90
N PRO A 58 -65.77 2.82 -8.53
CA PRO A 58 -64.72 2.04 -9.17
C PRO A 58 -65.04 1.64 -10.61
N LEU A 59 -66.31 1.67 -11.04
CA LEU A 59 -66.68 1.34 -12.44
C LEU A 59 -66.26 2.45 -13.42
N ASN A 60 -66.21 3.70 -12.95
CA ASN A 60 -65.95 4.87 -13.80
C ASN A 60 -64.69 5.64 -13.38
N SER A 61 -63.95 5.13 -12.38
CA SER A 61 -62.76 5.78 -11.78
C SER A 61 -62.96 7.26 -11.41
N LYS A 62 -64.16 7.63 -10.96
CA LYS A 62 -64.52 9.02 -10.60
C LYS A 62 -65.00 9.12 -9.16
N THR A 63 -64.56 10.16 -8.47
CA THR A 63 -65.04 10.53 -7.13
C THR A 63 -66.19 11.51 -7.27
N TYR A 64 -67.36 11.14 -6.75
CA TYR A 64 -68.53 12.02 -6.70
C TYR A 64 -68.60 12.68 -5.32
N LEU A 65 -68.81 14.00 -5.33
CA LEU A 65 -69.00 14.80 -4.13
C LEU A 65 -70.47 15.17 -3.96
N SER A 66 -70.95 15.15 -2.72
CA SER A 66 -72.27 15.67 -2.35
C SER A 66 -72.14 16.59 -1.13
N ILE A 67 -72.58 17.83 -1.27
CA ILE A 67 -72.53 18.83 -0.19
C ILE A 67 -73.39 18.37 1.00
N ILE A 68 -72.85 18.54 2.21
CA ILE A 68 -73.52 18.30 3.48
C ILE A 68 -74.02 19.65 4.00
N HIS A 69 -75.31 19.73 4.29
CA HIS A 69 -75.90 20.94 4.86
C HIS A 69 -75.41 21.16 6.30
N PRO A 70 -74.96 22.38 6.68
CA PRO A 70 -74.44 22.64 8.02
C PRO A 70 -75.42 22.31 9.15
N LYS A 71 -76.72 22.60 8.97
CA LYS A 71 -77.77 22.25 9.94
C LYS A 71 -78.18 20.78 9.94
N TYR A 72 -77.78 19.98 8.95
CA TYR A 72 -78.19 18.58 8.82
C TYR A 72 -77.01 17.59 8.69
N PRO A 73 -76.07 17.53 9.65
CA PRO A 73 -74.89 16.68 9.54
C PRO A 73 -75.22 15.18 9.57
N ILE A 74 -74.40 14.34 8.93
CA ILE A 74 -74.58 12.88 8.91
C ILE A 74 -74.59 12.32 10.34
N ASN A 75 -75.47 11.34 10.58
CA ASN A 75 -75.77 10.71 11.88
C ASN A 75 -76.48 11.58 12.92
N SER A 76 -76.75 12.86 12.64
CA SER A 76 -77.55 13.68 13.55
C SER A 76 -79.04 13.33 13.48
N ILE A 77 -79.75 13.56 14.59
CA ILE A 77 -81.20 13.40 14.69
C ILE A 77 -81.80 14.79 14.79
N ILE A 78 -82.75 15.08 13.91
CA ILE A 78 -83.26 16.43 13.67
C ILE A 78 -84.76 16.37 13.62
N LYS A 79 -85.40 17.29 14.32
CA LYS A 79 -86.85 17.37 14.38
C LYS A 79 -87.36 18.31 13.30
N PHE A 80 -88.16 17.76 12.39
CA PHE A 80 -88.77 18.50 11.28
C PHE A 80 -90.26 18.71 11.57
N LYS A 81 -90.80 19.84 11.11
CA LYS A 81 -92.25 20.06 11.09
C LYS A 81 -92.83 19.38 9.86
N VAL A 82 -93.94 18.66 10.03
CA VAL A 82 -94.63 17.99 8.94
C VAL A 82 -95.62 18.97 8.31
N LEU A 83 -95.49 19.18 6.99
CA LEU A 83 -96.40 20.04 6.23
C LEU A 83 -97.65 19.30 5.79
N ARG A 84 -97.48 18.11 5.18
CA ARG A 84 -98.55 17.22 4.72
C ARG A 84 -98.02 15.81 4.44
N ILE A 85 -98.93 14.86 4.24
CA ILE A 85 -98.60 13.50 3.77
C ILE A 85 -98.82 13.42 2.27
N GLU A 86 -97.86 12.88 1.53
CA GLU A 86 -97.97 12.55 0.11
C GLU A 86 -97.94 11.04 -0.08
N ASN A 87 -98.88 10.49 -0.85
CA ASN A 87 -98.90 9.09 -1.21
C ASN A 87 -98.20 8.89 -2.56
N VAL A 88 -97.18 8.04 -2.59
CA VAL A 88 -96.43 7.70 -3.82
C VAL A 88 -96.24 6.18 -3.85
N GLU A 89 -96.77 5.52 -4.88
CA GLU A 89 -96.62 4.07 -5.12
C GLU A 89 -96.95 3.21 -3.88
N ASP A 90 -98.15 3.38 -3.30
CA ASP A 90 -98.64 2.67 -2.11
C ASP A 90 -97.81 2.88 -0.83
N ARG A 91 -97.06 3.99 -0.75
CA ARG A 91 -96.36 4.40 0.47
C ARG A 91 -96.61 5.86 0.81
N ASN A 92 -96.93 6.11 2.07
CA ASN A 92 -97.10 7.45 2.60
C ASN A 92 -95.72 8.06 2.96
N PHE A 93 -95.49 9.30 2.54
CA PHE A 93 -94.33 10.10 2.87
C PHE A 93 -94.75 11.38 3.58
N PHE A 94 -94.04 11.76 4.64
CA PHE A 94 -94.16 13.11 5.19
C PHE A 94 -93.36 14.08 4.33
N LEU A 95 -94.04 15.15 3.87
CA LEU A 95 -93.40 16.33 3.33
C LEU A 95 -93.00 17.25 4.49
N LEU A 96 -91.72 17.56 4.58
CA LEU A 96 -91.10 18.25 5.72
C LEU A 96 -90.79 19.70 5.36
N GLU A 97 -91.03 20.61 6.30
CA GLU A 97 -90.52 21.98 6.23
C GLU A 97 -88.99 21.94 6.37
N SER A 98 -88.27 22.51 5.40
CA SER A 98 -86.82 22.43 5.34
C SER A 98 -86.19 23.68 4.76
N ASP A 99 -84.91 23.92 5.06
CA ASP A 99 -84.13 25.05 4.53
C ASP A 99 -83.67 24.85 3.07
N TYR A 100 -84.03 23.72 2.46
CA TYR A 100 -83.80 23.42 1.05
C TYR A 100 -84.79 24.14 0.14
N LEU A 101 -84.37 24.44 -1.09
CA LEU A 101 -85.22 25.05 -2.12
C LEU A 101 -86.45 24.18 -2.45
N GLU A 102 -86.32 22.87 -2.32
CA GLU A 102 -87.42 21.92 -2.39
C GLU A 102 -87.62 21.24 -1.03
N ASN A 103 -88.88 21.05 -0.64
CA ASN A 103 -89.23 20.37 0.61
C ASN A 103 -88.66 18.94 0.64
N LEU A 104 -88.09 18.56 1.79
CA LEU A 104 -87.58 17.21 2.02
C LEU A 104 -88.74 16.24 2.27
N LYS A 105 -88.55 14.97 1.92
CA LYS A 105 -89.52 13.91 2.18
C LYS A 105 -88.92 12.74 2.94
N VAL A 106 -89.70 12.14 3.82
CA VAL A 106 -89.31 10.93 4.58
C VAL A 106 -90.47 9.94 4.64
N PRO A 107 -90.24 8.62 4.56
CA PRO A 107 -91.32 7.65 4.73
C PRO A 107 -92.05 7.81 6.07
N CYS A 108 -93.38 7.77 6.03
CA CYS A 108 -94.27 7.73 7.19
C CYS A 108 -94.58 6.27 7.56
N PHE A 109 -94.69 5.95 8.85
CA PHE A 109 -95.26 4.67 9.30
C PHE A 109 -96.79 4.80 9.44
N ASN A 110 -97.52 3.70 9.19
CA ASN A 110 -98.99 3.68 9.15
C ASN A 110 -99.68 4.23 10.42
N ASN A 111 -98.99 4.27 11.56
CA ASN A 111 -99.50 4.74 12.85
C ASN A 111 -99.05 6.19 13.21
N GLN A 112 -98.54 6.95 12.24
CA GLN A 112 -97.99 8.29 12.47
C GLN A 112 -98.76 9.41 11.75
N GLU A 113 -99.90 9.11 11.12
CA GLU A 113 -100.61 10.06 10.25
C GLU A 113 -100.95 11.41 10.91
N GLU A 114 -101.10 11.44 12.24
CA GLU A 114 -101.42 12.67 13.01
C GLU A 114 -100.20 13.50 13.48
N PHE A 115 -98.98 13.09 13.13
CA PHE A 115 -97.76 13.74 13.64
C PHE A 115 -97.56 15.12 13.02
N LYS A 116 -97.61 16.17 13.86
CA LYS A 116 -97.29 17.56 13.45
C LYS A 116 -95.79 17.83 13.33
N SER A 117 -94.95 16.95 13.88
CA SER A 117 -93.49 17.02 13.80
C SER A 117 -92.88 15.63 13.91
N ILE A 118 -91.75 15.38 13.26
CA ILE A 118 -91.10 14.07 13.21
C ILE A 118 -89.59 14.20 13.40
N SER A 119 -89.02 13.29 14.18
CA SER A 119 -87.58 13.18 14.39
C SER A 119 -86.94 12.25 13.34
N CYS A 120 -86.09 12.80 12.50
CA CYS A 120 -85.41 12.08 11.42
C CYS A 120 -83.92 12.03 11.66
N LYS A 121 -83.30 10.86 11.46
CA LYS A 121 -81.86 10.70 11.43
C LYS A 121 -81.36 10.94 10.02
N VAL A 122 -80.37 11.80 9.86
CA VAL A 122 -79.65 11.97 8.59
C VAL A 122 -78.73 10.78 8.44
N THR A 123 -79.04 9.88 7.50
CA THR A 123 -78.27 8.65 7.31
C THR A 123 -77.16 8.79 6.29
N ASP A 124 -77.39 9.56 5.25
CA ASP A 124 -76.44 9.78 4.15
C ASP A 124 -76.86 11.01 3.33
N TYR A 125 -76.14 11.33 2.26
CA TYR A 125 -76.47 12.36 1.29
C TYR A 125 -76.48 11.82 -0.13
N LYS A 126 -77.44 12.27 -0.96
CA LYS A 126 -77.50 11.93 -2.38
C LYS A 126 -77.82 13.16 -3.21
N LYS A 127 -76.92 13.52 -4.14
CA LYS A 127 -77.02 14.72 -4.97
C LYS A 127 -77.25 15.99 -4.12
N GLY A 128 -76.54 16.10 -2.99
CA GLY A 128 -76.59 17.25 -2.08
C GLY A 128 -77.86 17.38 -1.21
N LYS A 129 -78.81 16.44 -1.29
CA LYS A 129 -79.96 16.34 -0.39
C LYS A 129 -79.74 15.26 0.69
N PRO A 130 -80.17 15.47 1.95
CA PRO A 130 -80.02 14.47 3.00
C PRO A 130 -80.98 13.31 2.77
N ILE A 131 -80.47 12.09 2.93
CA ILE A 131 -81.29 10.88 3.05
C ILE A 131 -81.72 10.77 4.50
N LEU A 132 -82.99 11.09 4.72
CA LEU A 132 -83.61 11.04 6.03
C LEU A 132 -84.17 9.64 6.29
N ARG A 133 -83.89 9.12 7.48
CA ARG A 133 -84.58 7.97 8.04
C ARG A 133 -85.46 8.46 9.18
N ASN A 134 -86.76 8.20 9.10
CA ASN A 134 -87.65 8.39 10.23
C ASN A 134 -87.17 7.48 11.38
N VAL A 135 -86.77 8.09 12.50
CA VAL A 135 -86.33 7.41 13.72
C VAL A 135 -87.24 7.71 14.91
N ASP A 136 -88.29 8.50 14.68
CA ASP A 136 -89.24 8.84 15.71
C ASP A 136 -90.17 7.64 15.93
N THR A 137 -89.86 6.83 16.93
CA THR A 137 -90.66 5.67 17.31
C THR A 137 -91.54 5.99 18.52
N SER A 138 -91.86 7.26 18.78
CA SER A 138 -92.55 7.70 20.01
C SER A 138 -93.94 7.05 20.22
N ASN A 139 -94.56 6.53 19.15
CA ASN A 139 -95.78 5.71 19.20
C ASN A 139 -95.56 4.18 19.13
N SER A 140 -94.32 3.68 19.19
CA SER A 140 -93.98 2.24 19.20
C SER A 140 -93.38 1.80 20.54
N LYS A 141 -93.73 0.59 20.99
CA LYS A 141 -93.18 -0.04 22.19
C LYS A 141 -91.69 -0.39 22.05
N TRP A 142 -91.16 -0.44 20.83
CA TRP A 142 -89.81 -0.93 20.52
C TRP A 142 -88.86 0.20 20.17
N LYS A 143 -87.69 0.23 20.83
CA LYS A 143 -86.63 1.21 20.55
C LYS A 143 -85.56 0.60 19.65
N LEU A 144 -85.18 1.32 18.59
CA LEU A 144 -84.09 0.91 17.69
C LEU A 144 -82.77 0.72 18.46
N ASP A 145 -81.98 -0.24 18.01
CA ASP A 145 -80.68 -0.65 18.57
C ASP A 145 -80.69 -1.18 20.02
N LYS A 146 -81.84 -1.21 20.70
CA LYS A 146 -81.97 -1.89 21.99
C LYS A 146 -82.09 -3.41 21.83
N ILE A 147 -81.58 -4.11 22.84
CA ILE A 147 -81.68 -5.57 22.98
C ILE A 147 -82.84 -5.89 23.91
N TYR A 148 -83.69 -6.82 23.51
CA TYR A 148 -84.80 -7.32 24.29
C TYR A 148 -84.74 -8.85 24.30
N SER A 149 -85.19 -9.47 25.39
CA SER A 149 -85.33 -10.93 25.46
C SER A 149 -86.73 -11.35 25.02
N PHE A 150 -86.81 -12.36 24.14
CA PHE A 150 -88.06 -12.89 23.61
C PHE A 150 -88.16 -14.39 23.87
N LYS A 151 -89.34 -14.85 24.31
CA LYS A 151 -89.61 -16.28 24.49
C LYS A 151 -89.73 -16.98 23.14
N VAL A 152 -89.15 -18.17 23.04
CA VAL A 152 -89.21 -19.00 21.83
C VAL A 152 -90.52 -19.77 21.78
N ALA A 153 -91.33 -19.58 20.74
CA ALA A 153 -92.59 -20.28 20.49
C ALA A 153 -92.36 -21.61 19.72
N GLY A 154 -91.44 -21.64 18.77
CA GLY A 154 -91.21 -22.80 17.91
C GLY A 154 -90.10 -22.60 16.88
N GLU A 155 -89.86 -23.62 16.06
CA GLU A 155 -88.99 -23.51 14.89
C GLU A 155 -89.81 -23.11 13.67
N ALA A 156 -89.18 -22.34 12.80
CA ALA A 156 -89.75 -21.92 11.54
C ALA A 156 -88.69 -21.94 10.45
N GLU A 157 -89.13 -21.73 9.22
CA GLU A 157 -88.26 -21.53 8.07
C GLU A 157 -88.51 -20.13 7.49
N ILE A 158 -87.42 -19.48 7.09
CA ILE A 158 -87.47 -18.20 6.37
C ILE A 158 -86.85 -18.41 5.00
N TYR A 159 -87.54 -17.90 3.98
CA TYR A 159 -87.08 -17.89 2.60
C TYR A 159 -86.40 -16.54 2.33
N ASP A 160 -85.18 -16.56 1.78
CA ASP A 160 -84.58 -15.34 1.25
C ASP A 160 -85.20 -14.98 -0.12
N LYS A 161 -84.95 -13.78 -0.62
CA LYS A 161 -85.43 -13.27 -1.92
C LYS A 161 -85.03 -14.13 -3.13
N LYS A 162 -84.08 -15.04 -2.95
CA LYS A 162 -83.62 -16.02 -3.95
C LYS A 162 -84.30 -17.40 -3.84
N GLY A 163 -85.16 -17.60 -2.85
CA GLY A 163 -85.87 -18.87 -2.61
C GLY A 163 -85.15 -19.84 -1.67
N ASP A 164 -83.96 -19.51 -1.17
CA ASP A 164 -83.20 -20.38 -0.25
C ASP A 164 -83.86 -20.46 1.12
N ILE A 165 -83.97 -21.67 1.66
CA ILE A 165 -84.57 -21.98 2.96
C ILE A 165 -83.50 -21.82 4.06
N TYR A 166 -83.82 -21.06 5.10
CA TYR A 166 -82.99 -20.93 6.29
C TYR A 166 -83.76 -21.29 7.57
N PRO A 167 -83.10 -22.00 8.51
CA PRO A 167 -83.69 -22.26 9.82
C PRO A 167 -83.92 -20.93 10.56
N ALA A 168 -85.03 -20.87 11.27
CA ALA A 168 -85.48 -19.71 12.01
C ALA A 168 -86.14 -20.11 13.33
N LEU A 169 -86.16 -19.19 14.29
CA LEU A 169 -86.98 -19.31 15.49
C LEU A 169 -88.17 -18.39 15.38
N GLU A 170 -89.31 -18.89 15.82
CA GLU A 170 -90.52 -18.10 16.03
C GLU A 170 -90.53 -17.57 17.46
N LEU A 171 -90.57 -16.25 17.62
CA LEU A 171 -90.47 -15.55 18.90
C LEU A 171 -91.79 -14.87 19.26
N ILE A 172 -92.19 -14.92 20.53
CA ILE A 172 -93.41 -14.26 21.04
C ILE A 172 -93.09 -12.79 21.36
N VAL A 173 -93.85 -11.86 20.77
CA VAL A 173 -93.57 -10.42 20.86
C VAL A 173 -94.65 -9.63 21.61
N ALA A 174 -95.91 -10.06 21.53
CA ALA A 174 -97.07 -9.54 22.28
C ALA A 174 -98.17 -10.64 22.35
N ASP A 175 -99.25 -10.42 23.12
CA ASP A 175 -100.36 -11.38 23.26
C ASP A 175 -100.89 -11.78 21.86
N ASN A 176 -100.67 -13.04 21.48
CA ASN A 176 -100.99 -13.67 20.19
C ASN A 176 -100.23 -13.22 18.93
N GLN A 177 -99.05 -12.58 19.03
CA GLN A 177 -98.23 -12.24 17.85
C GLN A 177 -96.81 -12.82 17.92
N THR A 178 -96.38 -13.45 16.82
CA THR A 178 -95.06 -14.08 16.68
C THR A 178 -94.24 -13.50 15.53
N ILE A 179 -92.91 -13.53 15.66
CA ILE A 179 -91.97 -13.10 14.61
C ILE A 179 -90.95 -14.20 14.36
N LYS A 180 -90.71 -14.48 13.07
CA LYS A 180 -89.67 -15.41 12.63
C LYS A 180 -88.34 -14.67 12.47
N ILE A 181 -87.29 -15.17 13.10
CA ILE A 181 -85.93 -14.65 12.98
C ILE A 181 -84.97 -15.71 12.46
N LYS A 182 -84.08 -15.33 11.55
CA LYS A 182 -83.03 -16.23 11.06
C LYS A 182 -82.03 -16.50 12.19
N ILE A 183 -81.71 -17.77 12.42
CA ILE A 183 -80.84 -18.21 13.51
C ILE A 183 -79.54 -18.83 13.00
N ARG A 184 -78.60 -19.02 13.92
CA ARG A 184 -77.33 -19.72 13.67
C ARG A 184 -77.40 -21.20 14.05
N PRO A 185 -76.47 -22.04 13.56
CA PRO A 185 -76.49 -23.49 13.83
C PRO A 185 -76.60 -23.83 15.32
N TRP A 186 -75.90 -23.14 16.22
CA TRP A 186 -75.97 -23.37 17.68
C TRP A 186 -77.24 -22.85 18.35
N GLN A 187 -78.07 -22.09 17.63
CA GLN A 187 -79.33 -21.50 18.12
C GLN A 187 -80.55 -22.30 17.67
N GLN A 188 -80.37 -23.37 16.89
CA GLN A 188 -81.43 -24.32 16.57
C GLN A 188 -81.91 -25.02 17.85
N LYS A 189 -83.16 -25.48 17.88
CA LYS A 189 -83.73 -26.10 19.08
C LYS A 189 -82.99 -27.38 19.50
N THR A 190 -82.30 -28.03 18.56
CA THR A 190 -81.40 -29.17 18.79
C THR A 190 -80.27 -28.85 19.78
N HIS A 191 -79.84 -27.60 19.89
CA HIS A 191 -78.69 -27.18 20.71
C HIS A 191 -79.04 -26.06 21.69
N TRP A 192 -80.00 -25.20 21.35
CA TRP A 192 -80.38 -24.06 22.17
C TRP A 192 -81.17 -24.49 23.41
N ILE A 193 -80.53 -24.41 24.58
CA ILE A 193 -81.08 -24.84 25.87
C ILE A 193 -81.84 -23.74 26.63
N PHE A 194 -81.82 -22.49 26.13
CA PHE A 194 -82.43 -21.36 26.83
C PHE A 194 -83.89 -21.16 26.39
N PRO A 195 -84.81 -20.83 27.31
CA PRO A 195 -86.23 -20.63 27.00
C PRO A 195 -86.51 -19.34 26.21
N ASP A 196 -85.51 -18.45 26.14
CA ASP A 196 -85.56 -17.15 25.50
C ASP A 196 -84.30 -16.87 24.66
N VAL A 197 -84.41 -15.90 23.75
CA VAL A 197 -83.29 -15.42 22.93
C VAL A 197 -83.24 -13.91 22.98
N ASN A 198 -82.07 -13.37 23.32
CA ASN A 198 -81.82 -11.94 23.23
C ASN A 198 -81.71 -11.51 21.77
N CYS A 199 -82.55 -10.56 21.37
CA CYS A 199 -82.57 -10.04 20.03
C CYS A 199 -82.44 -8.52 20.02
N LYS A 200 -81.65 -8.02 19.08
CA LYS A 200 -81.47 -6.59 18.84
C LYS A 200 -82.53 -6.09 17.85
N VAL A 201 -83.19 -4.99 18.17
CA VAL A 201 -84.19 -4.35 17.29
C VAL A 201 -83.45 -3.51 16.23
N ILE A 202 -83.52 -3.95 14.97
CA ILE A 202 -82.87 -3.30 13.82
C ILE A 202 -83.84 -2.42 13.00
N GLY A 203 -85.14 -2.56 13.25
CA GLY A 203 -86.21 -1.87 12.54
C GLY A 203 -87.56 -2.11 13.20
N VAL A 204 -88.59 -1.46 12.67
CA VAL A 204 -89.99 -1.76 12.97
C VAL A 204 -90.67 -2.01 11.62
N GLN A 205 -91.44 -3.08 11.52
CA GLN A 205 -92.22 -3.48 10.34
C GLN A 205 -93.47 -2.59 10.20
N ALA A 206 -94.13 -2.65 9.04
CA ALA A 206 -95.28 -1.77 8.72
C ALA A 206 -96.51 -2.00 9.62
N ASP A 207 -96.60 -3.18 10.24
CA ASP A 207 -97.60 -3.60 11.22
C ASP A 207 -97.25 -3.22 12.67
N GLY A 208 -96.13 -2.52 12.90
CA GLY A 208 -95.68 -2.07 14.22
C GLY A 208 -94.82 -3.09 14.99
N LEU A 209 -94.57 -4.28 14.43
CA LEU A 209 -93.73 -5.32 15.02
C LEU A 209 -92.23 -5.03 14.85
N PRO A 210 -91.35 -5.41 15.80
CA PRO A 210 -89.91 -5.17 15.70
C PRO A 210 -89.28 -6.12 14.67
N LYS A 211 -88.43 -5.56 13.81
CA LYS A 211 -87.50 -6.35 13.01
C LYS A 211 -86.30 -6.70 13.90
N LEU A 212 -86.09 -8.00 14.12
CA LEU A 212 -85.14 -8.53 15.09
C LEU A 212 -83.95 -9.23 14.40
N ILE A 213 -82.79 -9.16 15.03
CA ILE A 213 -81.64 -10.03 14.75
C ILE A 213 -81.21 -10.70 16.06
N PRO A 214 -80.91 -12.01 16.07
CA PRO A 214 -80.36 -12.65 17.27
C PRO A 214 -79.04 -11.97 17.67
N PHE A 215 -78.97 -11.56 18.92
CA PHE A 215 -77.81 -10.91 19.51
C PHE A 215 -77.74 -11.30 20.99
N ASP A 216 -77.31 -12.54 21.21
CA ASP A 216 -77.26 -13.16 22.53
C ASP A 216 -75.83 -13.58 22.84
N SER A 217 -75.33 -13.20 24.01
CA SER A 217 -74.00 -13.56 24.49
C SER A 217 -73.91 -14.96 25.08
N ARG A 218 -75.05 -15.65 25.22
CA ARG A 218 -75.13 -17.03 25.69
C ARG A 218 -74.93 -18.00 24.54
N HIS A 219 -74.13 -19.05 24.75
CA HIS A 219 -73.96 -20.18 23.84
C HIS A 219 -74.05 -21.48 24.63
N PRO A 220 -74.67 -22.56 24.08
CA PRO A 220 -74.90 -23.80 24.83
C PRO A 220 -73.62 -24.49 25.33
N TYR A 221 -72.53 -24.41 24.54
CA TYR A 221 -71.30 -25.17 24.79
C TYR A 221 -70.05 -24.32 25.08
N HIS A 222 -70.11 -23.00 24.90
CA HIS A 222 -68.93 -22.12 24.89
C HIS A 222 -69.26 -20.83 25.65
N LYS A 223 -68.29 -20.24 26.36
CA LYS A 223 -68.49 -18.97 27.08
C LYS A 223 -67.44 -17.94 26.68
N ILE A 224 -67.86 -16.68 26.65
CA ILE A 224 -66.95 -15.55 26.41
C ILE A 224 -65.87 -15.54 27.49
N GLY A 225 -64.61 -15.44 27.06
CA GLY A 225 -63.46 -15.42 27.95
C GLY A 225 -62.83 -16.78 28.26
N GLU A 226 -63.38 -17.89 27.74
CA GLU A 226 -62.81 -19.23 27.91
C GLU A 226 -62.00 -19.67 26.67
N GLU A 227 -61.04 -20.57 26.88
CA GLU A 227 -60.34 -21.29 25.82
C GLU A 227 -61.06 -22.60 25.50
N SER A 228 -61.25 -22.91 24.23
CA SER A 228 -61.88 -24.15 23.75
C SER A 228 -61.06 -24.76 22.62
N ILE A 229 -61.05 -26.09 22.55
CA ILE A 229 -60.31 -26.84 21.54
C ILE A 229 -61.25 -27.19 20.39
N PHE A 230 -60.83 -26.89 19.17
CA PHE A 230 -61.56 -27.19 17.95
C PHE A 230 -60.72 -28.05 17.00
N THR A 231 -61.37 -28.83 16.15
CA THR A 231 -60.72 -29.62 15.10
C THR A 231 -60.78 -28.89 13.77
N ILE A 232 -59.67 -28.81 13.04
CA ILE A 232 -59.61 -28.18 11.71
C ILE A 232 -60.40 -29.02 10.71
N GLU A 233 -61.37 -28.42 10.05
CA GLU A 233 -62.18 -29.08 9.02
C GLU A 233 -61.70 -28.74 7.61
N GLN A 234 -61.39 -27.47 7.34
CA GLN A 234 -60.90 -27.03 6.03
C GLN A 234 -60.28 -25.62 6.12
N PHE A 235 -59.45 -25.29 5.13
CA PHE A 235 -58.96 -23.94 4.88
C PHE A 235 -59.73 -23.33 3.71
N VAL A 236 -60.18 -22.08 3.85
CA VAL A 236 -61.00 -21.40 2.85
C VAL A 236 -60.58 -19.95 2.73
N THR A 237 -60.73 -19.37 1.55
CA THR A 237 -60.49 -17.94 1.32
C THR A 237 -61.83 -17.22 1.20
N LYS A 238 -62.03 -16.13 1.94
CA LYS A 238 -63.22 -15.28 1.84
C LYS A 238 -62.87 -13.86 1.49
N LYS A 239 -63.71 -13.24 0.66
CA LYS A 239 -63.60 -11.81 0.34
C LYS A 239 -64.27 -10.95 1.39
N ASP A 240 -63.58 -9.92 1.85
CA ASP A 240 -64.19 -8.88 2.68
C ASP A 240 -65.10 -7.96 1.84
N ARG A 241 -65.73 -6.97 2.50
CA ARG A 241 -66.60 -5.97 1.84
C ARG A 241 -65.87 -5.05 0.86
N HIS A 242 -64.54 -5.03 0.90
CA HIS A 242 -63.66 -4.26 0.03
C HIS A 242 -63.10 -5.10 -1.12
N GLY A 243 -63.37 -6.41 -1.13
CA GLY A 243 -62.93 -7.35 -2.18
C GLY A 243 -61.59 -8.04 -1.89
N ASN A 244 -60.98 -7.83 -0.72
CA ASN A 244 -59.71 -8.46 -0.36
C ASN A 244 -59.93 -9.90 0.11
N ASP A 245 -59.04 -10.79 -0.31
CA ASP A 245 -59.04 -12.20 0.06
C ASP A 245 -58.42 -12.39 1.46
N HIS A 246 -59.15 -13.07 2.35
CA HIS A 246 -58.71 -13.41 3.71
C HIS A 246 -58.72 -14.94 3.90
N PRO A 247 -57.61 -15.54 4.35
CA PRO A 247 -57.57 -16.96 4.65
C PRO A 247 -58.25 -17.24 6.00
N ILE A 248 -59.13 -18.23 6.01
CA ILE A 248 -59.96 -18.63 7.15
C ILE A 248 -59.81 -20.12 7.39
N ILE A 249 -59.63 -20.49 8.65
CA ILE A 249 -59.70 -21.86 9.12
C ILE A 249 -61.15 -22.13 9.56
N VAL A 250 -61.80 -23.09 8.92
CA VAL A 250 -63.08 -23.62 9.37
C VAL A 250 -62.79 -24.69 10.41
N LEU A 251 -63.33 -24.46 11.60
CA LEU A 251 -63.15 -25.25 12.79
C LEU A 251 -64.45 -25.99 13.11
N ARG A 252 -64.32 -27.15 13.74
CA ARG A 252 -65.44 -27.95 14.24
C ARG A 252 -65.25 -28.27 15.72
N ASP A 253 -66.27 -28.06 16.53
CA ASP A 253 -66.25 -28.48 17.93
C ASP A 253 -66.65 -29.97 18.11
N ASP A 254 -66.62 -30.45 19.34
CA ASP A 254 -67.00 -31.84 19.67
C ASP A 254 -68.51 -32.12 19.45
N HIS A 255 -69.33 -31.08 19.22
CA HIS A 255 -70.76 -31.17 18.93
C HIS A 255 -71.09 -31.01 17.43
N PHE A 256 -70.07 -31.09 16.56
CA PHE A 256 -70.18 -30.95 15.11
C PHE A 256 -70.63 -29.57 14.59
N LEU A 257 -70.58 -28.54 15.44
CA LEU A 257 -70.83 -27.16 15.06
C LEU A 257 -69.59 -26.55 14.41
N LYS A 258 -69.83 -25.78 13.34
CA LYS A 258 -68.77 -25.14 12.55
C LYS A 258 -68.56 -23.70 12.96
N TYR A 259 -67.29 -23.33 13.11
CA TYR A 259 -66.83 -22.00 13.46
C TYR A 259 -65.74 -21.55 12.50
N GLU A 260 -65.44 -20.25 12.51
CA GLU A 260 -64.46 -19.65 11.61
C GLU A 260 -63.48 -18.82 12.42
N VAL A 261 -62.19 -18.98 12.14
CA VAL A 261 -61.12 -18.15 12.67
C VAL A 261 -60.17 -17.74 11.55
N TYR A 262 -59.59 -16.55 11.64
CA TYR A 262 -58.57 -16.12 10.68
C TYR A 262 -57.35 -17.04 10.75
N ALA A 263 -56.89 -17.50 9.58
CA ALA A 263 -55.63 -18.21 9.48
C ALA A 263 -54.47 -17.22 9.62
N LEU A 264 -53.41 -17.62 10.31
CA LEU A 264 -52.15 -16.90 10.29
C LEU A 264 -51.41 -17.16 8.96
N PRO A 265 -50.57 -16.23 8.50
CA PRO A 265 -49.76 -16.46 7.30
C PRO A 265 -48.96 -17.77 7.39
N ASN A 266 -48.94 -18.56 6.31
CA ASN A 266 -48.20 -19.83 6.18
C ASN A 266 -48.69 -20.98 7.09
N GLN A 267 -49.79 -20.79 7.82
CA GLN A 267 -50.30 -21.78 8.75
C GLN A 267 -50.86 -23.02 8.03
N GLU A 268 -51.38 -22.87 6.81
CA GLU A 268 -51.87 -23.97 5.96
C GLU A 268 -50.79 -24.98 5.55
N ASN A 269 -49.50 -24.59 5.58
CA ASN A 269 -48.38 -25.48 5.27
C ASN A 269 -47.92 -26.32 6.48
N LYS A 270 -48.31 -25.91 7.70
CA LYS A 270 -47.92 -26.55 8.96
C LYS A 270 -49.02 -27.41 9.54
N LEU A 271 -50.26 -26.91 9.51
CA LEU A 271 -51.40 -27.57 10.09
C LEU A 271 -52.17 -28.38 9.04
N LYS A 272 -52.66 -29.56 9.44
CA LYS A 272 -53.45 -30.44 8.56
C LYS A 272 -54.92 -30.49 9.00
N VAL A 273 -55.80 -30.77 8.03
CA VAL A 273 -57.20 -31.09 8.31
C VAL A 273 -57.25 -32.28 9.27
N GLY A 274 -58.03 -32.15 10.34
CA GLY A 274 -58.12 -33.12 11.44
C GLY A 274 -57.27 -32.81 12.67
N GLU A 275 -56.37 -31.83 12.62
CA GLU A 275 -55.59 -31.40 13.79
C GLU A 275 -56.42 -30.49 14.72
N LYS A 276 -56.02 -30.43 16.00
CA LYS A 276 -56.71 -29.64 17.02
C LYS A 276 -56.04 -28.28 17.22
N VAL A 277 -56.83 -27.22 17.30
CA VAL A 277 -56.39 -25.84 17.56
C VAL A 277 -57.16 -25.29 18.76
N SER A 278 -56.44 -24.67 19.69
CA SER A 278 -57.07 -23.95 20.81
C SER A 278 -57.47 -22.54 20.36
N CYS A 279 -58.69 -22.14 20.66
CA CYS A 279 -59.19 -20.79 20.39
C CYS A 279 -59.82 -20.20 21.64
N PHE A 280 -59.48 -18.94 21.90
CA PHE A 280 -60.14 -18.09 22.87
C PHE A 280 -61.41 -17.51 22.27
N ILE A 281 -62.49 -17.55 23.05
CA ILE A 281 -63.80 -17.05 22.63
C ILE A 281 -63.88 -15.56 23.00
N GLU A 282 -63.66 -14.68 22.03
CA GLU A 282 -63.61 -13.23 22.25
C GLU A 282 -65.01 -12.61 22.44
N ASP A 283 -65.98 -13.07 21.66
CA ASP A 283 -67.32 -12.47 21.61
C ASP A 283 -68.32 -13.49 21.09
N ILE A 284 -69.52 -13.49 21.66
CA ILE A 284 -70.67 -14.28 21.20
C ILE A 284 -71.79 -13.27 20.99
N GLY A 285 -72.19 -13.10 19.73
CA GLY A 285 -73.31 -12.23 19.37
C GLY A 285 -74.11 -12.84 18.25
N PHE A 286 -74.03 -12.25 17.06
CA PHE A 286 -74.60 -12.85 15.86
C PHE A 286 -73.71 -13.96 15.26
N ASN A 287 -72.40 -13.89 15.50
CA ASN A 287 -71.40 -14.91 15.20
C ASN A 287 -70.56 -15.14 16.47
N VAL A 288 -69.99 -16.34 16.62
CA VAL A 288 -68.93 -16.58 17.61
C VAL A 288 -67.62 -16.07 17.02
N LYS A 289 -66.97 -15.10 17.68
CA LYS A 289 -65.64 -14.62 17.30
C LYS A 289 -64.59 -15.42 18.06
N LEU A 290 -63.74 -16.09 17.31
CA LEU A 290 -62.65 -16.89 17.83
C LEU A 290 -61.32 -16.18 17.57
N LYS A 291 -60.39 -16.34 18.51
CA LYS A 291 -58.99 -15.96 18.35
C LYS A 291 -58.11 -17.15 18.70
N GLN A 292 -57.24 -17.56 17.79
CA GLN A 292 -56.32 -18.67 18.05
C GLN A 292 -55.41 -18.34 19.25
N VAL A 293 -55.18 -19.32 20.12
CA VAL A 293 -54.28 -19.23 21.28
C VAL A 293 -53.29 -20.40 21.29
N ASN A 294 -52.10 -20.17 21.86
CA ASN A 294 -51.02 -21.16 21.93
C ASN A 294 -50.59 -21.74 20.57
N PHE A 295 -50.57 -20.90 19.52
CA PHE A 295 -50.02 -21.30 18.23
C PHE A 295 -48.50 -21.16 18.23
N GLN A 296 -47.80 -22.16 17.67
CA GLN A 296 -46.37 -22.03 17.38
C GLN A 296 -46.18 -21.12 16.17
N ASP A 297 -45.08 -20.38 16.12
CA ASP A 297 -44.74 -19.56 14.96
C ASP A 297 -44.79 -20.42 13.68
N PRO A 298 -45.71 -20.14 12.74
CA PRO A 298 -45.88 -20.96 11.53
C PRO A 298 -44.62 -20.93 10.64
N PHE A 299 -43.73 -19.96 10.86
CA PHE A 299 -42.48 -19.80 10.16
C PHE A 299 -41.28 -20.48 10.83
N TYR A 300 -41.46 -21.11 12.00
CA TYR A 300 -40.38 -21.81 12.68
C TYR A 300 -40.09 -23.20 12.10
N TYR A 301 -38.80 -23.43 11.88
CA TYR A 301 -38.20 -24.70 11.45
C TYR A 301 -36.97 -24.96 12.34
N THR A 302 -36.70 -26.22 12.68
CA THR A 302 -35.45 -26.58 13.39
C THR A 302 -34.28 -26.57 12.41
N TYR A 303 -33.05 -26.45 12.90
CA TYR A 303 -31.87 -26.48 12.02
C TYR A 303 -31.84 -27.73 11.15
N GLU A 304 -32.09 -28.90 11.74
CA GLU A 304 -32.03 -30.21 11.09
C GLU A 304 -33.09 -30.37 9.98
N SER A 305 -34.16 -29.57 10.04
CA SER A 305 -35.19 -29.56 8.99
C SER A 305 -34.79 -28.73 7.76
N ILE A 306 -33.75 -27.90 7.89
CA ILE A 306 -33.20 -27.07 6.81
C ILE A 306 -31.94 -27.74 6.25
N ASP A 307 -30.97 -28.08 7.11
CA ASP A 307 -29.75 -28.79 6.74
C ASP A 307 -29.58 -30.06 7.58
N SER A 308 -29.49 -31.20 6.89
CA SER A 308 -29.27 -32.51 7.51
C SER A 308 -27.80 -32.83 7.81
N ASP A 309 -26.84 -32.01 7.36
CA ASP A 309 -25.42 -32.25 7.61
C ASP A 309 -25.02 -31.90 9.05
N ASN A 310 -24.79 -32.94 9.86
CA ASN A 310 -24.33 -32.77 11.24
C ASN A 310 -22.97 -32.06 11.34
N ARG A 311 -22.12 -32.12 10.30
CA ARG A 311 -20.84 -31.38 10.31
C ARG A 311 -21.09 -29.87 10.23
N SER A 312 -21.99 -29.41 9.35
CA SER A 312 -22.40 -28.01 9.27
C SER A 312 -22.95 -27.50 10.60
N PHE A 313 -23.77 -28.31 11.27
CA PHE A 313 -24.33 -27.95 12.57
C PHE A 313 -23.25 -27.71 13.63
N GLN A 314 -22.33 -28.67 13.79
CA GLN A 314 -21.26 -28.58 14.79
C GLN A 314 -20.26 -27.46 14.48
N ASN A 315 -19.97 -27.20 13.20
CA ASN A 315 -18.94 -26.25 12.80
C ASN A 315 -19.46 -24.82 12.67
N TYR A 316 -20.69 -24.62 12.20
CA TYR A 316 -21.19 -23.30 11.79
C TYR A 316 -22.37 -22.77 12.61
N PHE A 317 -23.10 -23.61 13.34
CA PHE A 317 -24.29 -23.15 14.08
C PHE A 317 -24.11 -23.25 15.60
N LYS A 318 -23.80 -24.45 16.10
CA LYS A 318 -23.67 -24.72 17.54
C LYS A 318 -22.68 -23.79 18.26
N PRO A 319 -21.46 -23.50 17.74
CA PRO A 319 -20.51 -22.65 18.44
C PRO A 319 -21.03 -21.24 18.67
N TYR A 320 -21.82 -20.70 17.73
CA TYR A 320 -22.38 -19.36 17.81
C TYR A 320 -23.65 -19.31 18.68
N LEU A 321 -24.40 -20.41 18.73
CA LEU A 321 -25.53 -20.58 19.64
C LEU A 321 -25.09 -20.67 21.11
N GLU A 322 -23.86 -21.12 21.38
CA GLU A 322 -23.30 -21.32 22.75
C GLU A 322 -22.33 -20.21 23.18
N ASN A 323 -21.71 -19.47 22.26
CA ASN A 323 -20.70 -18.45 22.57
C ASN A 323 -21.30 -17.09 23.00
N GLU A 324 -21.24 -16.79 24.31
CA GLU A 324 -21.75 -15.55 24.89
C GLU A 324 -21.02 -14.27 24.42
N ASN A 325 -19.79 -14.37 23.90
CA ASN A 325 -19.00 -13.21 23.45
C ASN A 325 -19.39 -12.74 22.05
N PHE A 326 -20.18 -13.50 21.29
CA PHE A 326 -20.61 -13.10 19.95
C PHE A 326 -21.73 -12.04 20.03
N PRO A 327 -21.62 -10.87 19.37
CA PRO A 327 -22.55 -9.75 19.56
C PRO A 327 -24.03 -10.08 19.34
N ALA A 328 -24.35 -11.02 18.44
CA ALA A 328 -25.72 -11.42 18.15
C ALA A 328 -26.15 -12.74 18.85
N HIS A 329 -25.32 -13.29 19.74
CA HIS A 329 -25.59 -14.54 20.44
C HIS A 329 -26.93 -14.52 21.17
N ARG A 330 -27.17 -13.48 22.00
CA ARG A 330 -28.41 -13.36 22.78
C ARG A 330 -29.63 -13.39 21.87
N GLN A 331 -29.60 -12.64 20.78
CA GLN A 331 -30.70 -12.59 19.82
C GLN A 331 -30.96 -13.96 19.18
N LEU A 332 -29.90 -14.63 18.69
CA LEU A 332 -30.04 -15.94 18.05
C LEU A 332 -30.54 -17.00 19.03
N LYS A 333 -29.97 -17.05 20.24
CA LYS A 333 -30.34 -17.99 21.29
C LYS A 333 -31.79 -17.81 21.73
N THR A 334 -32.21 -16.57 21.99
CA THR A 334 -33.60 -16.25 22.34
C THR A 334 -34.55 -16.69 21.22
N GLN A 335 -34.32 -16.26 19.97
CA GLN A 335 -35.19 -16.61 18.85
C GLN A 335 -35.27 -18.12 18.59
N TYR A 336 -34.16 -18.85 18.72
CA TYR A 336 -34.15 -20.30 18.54
C TYR A 336 -34.87 -21.02 19.70
N SER A 337 -34.66 -20.58 20.94
CA SER A 337 -35.31 -21.16 22.14
C SER A 337 -36.82 -20.88 22.20
N GLU A 338 -37.25 -19.70 21.77
CA GLU A 338 -38.65 -19.30 21.68
C GLU A 338 -39.36 -19.84 20.43
N LYS A 339 -38.65 -20.63 19.62
CA LYS A 339 -39.16 -21.21 18.37
C LYS A 339 -39.71 -20.17 17.40
N SER A 340 -38.94 -19.11 17.15
CA SER A 340 -39.29 -18.06 16.19
C SER A 340 -38.59 -18.26 14.85
N GLY A 341 -39.31 -18.21 13.72
CA GLY A 341 -38.75 -18.34 12.37
C GLY A 341 -37.69 -17.29 12.02
N PHE A 342 -37.66 -16.16 12.73
CA PHE A 342 -36.66 -15.11 12.53
C PHE A 342 -35.22 -15.52 12.87
N TRP A 343 -35.01 -16.65 13.57
CA TRP A 343 -33.66 -17.15 13.85
C TRP A 343 -32.87 -17.41 12.56
N VAL A 344 -33.54 -17.82 11.48
CA VAL A 344 -32.91 -18.09 10.17
C VAL A 344 -32.32 -16.81 9.57
N PHE A 345 -33.05 -15.69 9.66
CA PHE A 345 -32.55 -14.38 9.22
C PHE A 345 -31.38 -13.90 10.06
N THR A 346 -31.46 -14.07 11.39
CA THR A 346 -30.35 -13.73 12.30
C THR A 346 -29.11 -14.57 12.01
N TYR A 347 -29.28 -15.87 11.76
CA TYR A 347 -28.19 -16.76 11.37
C TYR A 347 -27.54 -16.31 10.06
N CYS A 348 -28.36 -16.07 9.02
CA CYS A 348 -27.87 -15.67 7.70
C CYS A 348 -27.19 -14.30 7.68
N ASN A 349 -27.72 -13.32 8.41
CA ASN A 349 -27.25 -11.93 8.35
C ASN A 349 -26.17 -11.60 9.37
N LYS A 350 -26.03 -12.38 10.46
CA LYS A 350 -25.09 -12.06 11.54
C LYS A 350 -24.03 -13.13 11.76
N VAL A 351 -24.38 -14.42 11.63
CA VAL A 351 -23.45 -15.52 11.92
C VAL A 351 -22.65 -15.91 10.68
N LEU A 352 -23.32 -16.19 9.56
CA LEU A 352 -22.64 -16.62 8.33
C LEU A 352 -21.56 -15.63 7.84
N PRO A 353 -21.76 -14.29 7.85
CA PRO A 353 -20.72 -13.34 7.42
C PRO A 353 -19.46 -13.40 8.29
N ASP A 354 -19.61 -13.56 9.61
CA ASP A 354 -18.49 -13.65 10.55
C ASP A 354 -17.65 -14.92 10.28
N ILE A 355 -18.31 -16.06 10.11
CA ILE A 355 -17.66 -17.34 9.75
C ILE A 355 -16.91 -17.20 8.43
N LYS A 356 -17.57 -16.66 7.40
CA LYS A 356 -16.98 -16.48 6.07
C LYS A 356 -15.69 -15.67 6.13
N SER A 357 -15.70 -14.57 6.88
CA SER A 357 -14.52 -13.71 7.04
C SER A 357 -13.34 -14.46 7.69
N THR A 358 -13.63 -15.33 8.65
CA THR A 358 -12.63 -16.16 9.35
C THR A 358 -12.06 -17.25 8.42
N LEU A 359 -12.92 -17.90 7.62
CA LEU A 359 -12.50 -18.93 6.67
C LEU A 359 -11.63 -18.36 5.54
N ILE A 360 -11.96 -17.18 5.03
CA ILE A 360 -11.14 -16.46 4.04
C ILE A 360 -9.73 -16.21 4.58
N LYS A 361 -9.61 -15.76 5.84
CA LYS A 361 -8.30 -15.54 6.49
C LYS A 361 -7.48 -16.83 6.65
N LYS A 362 -8.13 -17.98 6.87
CA LYS A 362 -7.46 -19.29 6.98
C LYS A 362 -7.03 -19.86 5.61
N ASN A 363 -7.51 -19.30 4.50
CA ASN A 363 -7.19 -19.70 3.13
C ASN A 363 -7.43 -21.20 2.82
N ASN A 364 -8.47 -21.79 3.44
CA ASN A 364 -8.87 -23.18 3.21
C ASN A 364 -10.04 -23.25 2.21
N LEU A 365 -9.73 -23.44 0.92
CA LEU A 365 -10.72 -23.40 -0.16
C LEU A 365 -11.74 -24.54 -0.11
N THR A 366 -11.36 -25.73 0.37
CA THR A 366 -12.28 -26.88 0.48
C THR A 366 -13.35 -26.64 1.54
N GLU A 367 -12.94 -26.10 2.69
CA GLU A 367 -13.86 -25.75 3.78
C GLU A 367 -14.72 -24.53 3.41
N LEU A 368 -14.16 -23.57 2.67
CA LEU A 368 -14.91 -22.45 2.12
C LEU A 368 -15.96 -22.90 1.10
N GLU A 369 -15.66 -23.89 0.25
CA GLU A 369 -16.63 -24.47 -0.68
C GLU A 369 -17.85 -25.04 0.05
N HIS A 370 -17.59 -25.87 1.08
CA HIS A 370 -18.65 -26.46 1.90
C HIS A 370 -19.47 -25.38 2.61
N PHE A 371 -18.81 -24.36 3.17
CA PHE A 371 -19.47 -23.23 3.80
C PHE A 371 -20.35 -22.41 2.83
N VAL A 372 -19.88 -22.10 1.61
CA VAL A 372 -20.66 -21.33 0.64
C VAL A 372 -21.87 -22.15 0.15
N ALA A 373 -21.72 -23.46 0.00
CA ALA A 373 -22.85 -24.35 -0.28
C ALA A 373 -23.88 -24.36 0.86
N HIS A 374 -23.41 -24.37 2.11
CA HIS A 374 -24.24 -24.25 3.31
C HIS A 374 -25.02 -22.92 3.34
N GLN A 375 -24.34 -21.80 3.06
CA GLN A 375 -24.97 -20.49 2.97
C GLN A 375 -26.02 -20.45 1.84
N LEU A 376 -25.72 -21.00 0.67
CA LEU A 376 -26.64 -21.06 -0.46
C LEU A 376 -27.92 -21.82 -0.09
N LEU A 377 -27.80 -22.98 0.56
CA LEU A 377 -28.92 -23.80 0.98
C LEU A 377 -29.89 -23.02 1.90
N PHE A 378 -29.35 -22.27 2.87
CA PHE A 378 -30.19 -21.45 3.76
C PHE A 378 -30.89 -20.31 3.03
N GLN A 379 -30.21 -19.66 2.07
CA GLN A 379 -30.79 -18.56 1.30
C GLN A 379 -31.87 -19.04 0.33
N GLU A 380 -31.66 -20.18 -0.33
CA GLU A 380 -32.68 -20.83 -1.14
C GLU A 380 -33.87 -21.30 -0.30
N TRP A 381 -33.63 -21.74 0.93
CA TRP A 381 -34.69 -22.13 1.86
C TRP A 381 -35.60 -20.97 2.24
N ILE A 382 -35.04 -19.78 2.50
CA ILE A 382 -35.81 -18.56 2.79
C ILE A 382 -36.79 -18.25 1.66
N LEU A 383 -36.36 -18.41 0.40
CA LEU A 383 -37.20 -18.19 -0.78
C LEU A 383 -38.23 -19.31 -0.98
N LYS A 384 -37.88 -20.56 -0.72
CA LYS A 384 -38.75 -21.72 -0.99
C LYS A 384 -39.93 -21.85 -0.02
N TYR A 385 -39.74 -21.49 1.25
CA TYR A 385 -40.78 -21.63 2.29
C TYR A 385 -41.42 -20.30 2.68
N ASP A 386 -41.28 -19.29 1.82
CA ASP A 386 -41.85 -17.96 1.98
C ASP A 386 -41.64 -17.37 3.38
N LEU A 387 -40.46 -17.58 3.98
CA LEU A 387 -40.15 -17.05 5.31
C LEU A 387 -40.28 -15.52 5.33
N ILE A 388 -40.12 -14.89 4.17
CA ILE A 388 -40.31 -13.46 3.92
C ILE A 388 -41.74 -13.01 4.29
N LYS A 389 -42.76 -13.86 4.18
CA LYS A 389 -44.14 -13.55 4.60
C LYS A 389 -44.30 -13.34 6.11
N ALA A 390 -43.29 -13.70 6.92
CA ALA A 390 -43.25 -13.34 8.33
C ALA A 390 -43.09 -11.82 8.57
N ILE A 391 -42.66 -11.07 7.55
CA ILE A 391 -42.48 -9.61 7.60
C ILE A 391 -43.80 -8.93 7.26
N ASN A 392 -44.32 -8.10 8.17
CA ASN A 392 -45.65 -7.49 8.03
C ASN A 392 -45.72 -6.42 6.92
N ASN A 393 -44.66 -5.63 6.73
CA ASN A 393 -44.62 -4.54 5.76
C ASN A 393 -44.29 -5.06 4.35
N GLU A 394 -45.05 -4.65 3.34
CA GLU A 394 -44.88 -5.07 1.95
C GLU A 394 -43.59 -4.54 1.32
N ALA A 395 -43.23 -3.28 1.56
CA ALA A 395 -41.98 -2.70 1.05
C ALA A 395 -40.74 -3.42 1.62
N ASP A 396 -40.78 -3.75 2.92
CA ASP A 396 -39.70 -4.49 3.58
C ASP A 396 -39.59 -5.93 3.05
N ARG A 397 -40.72 -6.56 2.70
CA ARG A 397 -40.74 -7.89 2.05
C ARG A 397 -40.06 -7.87 0.70
N GLU A 398 -40.42 -6.93 -0.17
CA GLU A 398 -39.82 -6.79 -1.50
C GLU A 398 -38.31 -6.53 -1.40
N ALA A 399 -37.88 -5.66 -0.48
CA ALA A 399 -36.48 -5.36 -0.25
C ALA A 399 -35.69 -6.59 0.24
N VAL A 400 -36.23 -7.34 1.20
CA VAL A 400 -35.61 -8.58 1.70
C VAL A 400 -35.57 -9.65 0.62
N GLU A 401 -36.63 -9.82 -0.16
CA GLU A 401 -36.68 -10.78 -1.27
C GLU A 401 -35.63 -10.49 -2.34
N TYR A 402 -35.51 -9.22 -2.75
CA TYR A 402 -34.47 -8.79 -3.68
C TYR A 402 -33.07 -9.06 -3.12
N LYS A 403 -32.84 -8.73 -1.84
CA LYS A 403 -31.56 -8.98 -1.17
C LYS A 403 -31.20 -10.47 -1.14
N VAL A 404 -32.14 -11.34 -0.77
CA VAL A 404 -31.93 -12.79 -0.71
C VAL A 404 -31.64 -13.36 -2.10
N LYS A 405 -32.41 -12.97 -3.14
CA LYS A 405 -32.16 -13.38 -4.54
C LYS A 405 -30.77 -12.94 -5.03
N SER A 406 -30.34 -11.73 -4.66
CA SER A 406 -28.99 -11.23 -4.96
C SER A 406 -27.92 -12.08 -4.30
N ILE A 407 -28.09 -12.44 -3.02
CA ILE A 407 -27.15 -13.31 -2.28
C ILE A 407 -27.09 -14.71 -2.89
N VAL A 408 -28.23 -15.32 -3.22
CA VAL A 408 -28.28 -16.62 -3.92
C VAL A 408 -27.46 -16.59 -5.20
N THR A 409 -27.67 -15.57 -6.04
CA THR A 409 -26.93 -15.42 -7.30
C THR A 409 -25.43 -15.29 -7.08
N LYS A 410 -25.01 -14.52 -6.07
CA LYS A 410 -23.60 -14.36 -5.67
C LYS A 410 -23.01 -15.68 -5.17
N CYS A 411 -23.65 -16.35 -4.22
CA CYS A 411 -23.21 -17.64 -3.68
C CYS A 411 -23.11 -18.73 -4.74
N THR A 412 -24.06 -18.81 -5.68
CA THR A 412 -24.01 -19.75 -6.80
C THR A 412 -22.80 -19.50 -7.70
N THR A 413 -22.56 -18.24 -8.06
CA THR A 413 -21.41 -17.83 -8.87
C THR A 413 -20.09 -18.12 -8.15
N GLU A 414 -20.03 -17.79 -6.86
CA GLU A 414 -18.89 -18.02 -5.98
C GLU A 414 -18.55 -19.52 -5.87
N LEU A 415 -19.55 -20.35 -5.62
CA LEU A 415 -19.39 -21.80 -5.49
C LEU A 415 -18.88 -22.44 -6.80
N GLN A 416 -19.39 -21.98 -7.94
CA GLN A 416 -18.90 -22.40 -9.26
C GLN A 416 -17.41 -22.08 -9.43
N VAL A 417 -16.99 -20.87 -9.07
CA VAL A 417 -15.58 -20.45 -9.19
C VAL A 417 -14.68 -21.25 -8.24
N ILE A 418 -15.06 -21.40 -6.96
CA ILE A 418 -14.27 -22.17 -5.98
C ILE A 418 -14.08 -23.62 -6.44
N ARG A 419 -15.14 -24.27 -6.95
CA ARG A 419 -15.06 -25.63 -7.51
C ARG A 419 -14.08 -25.74 -8.68
N ILE A 420 -14.05 -24.75 -9.55
CA ILE A 420 -13.13 -24.75 -10.70
C ILE A 420 -11.68 -24.55 -10.24
N ILE A 421 -11.45 -23.70 -9.24
CA ILE A 421 -10.13 -23.51 -8.62
C ILE A 421 -9.68 -24.84 -7.97
N ASN A 422 -10.54 -25.46 -7.15
CA ASN A 422 -10.25 -26.73 -6.47
C ASN A 422 -9.95 -27.90 -7.43
N THR A 423 -10.61 -27.93 -8.59
CA THR A 423 -10.39 -28.96 -9.62
C THR A 423 -9.18 -28.69 -10.54
N GLY A 424 -8.49 -27.56 -10.37
CA GLY A 424 -7.31 -27.18 -11.16
C GLY A 424 -7.61 -26.85 -12.64
N LYS A 425 -8.89 -26.71 -13.01
CA LYS A 425 -9.35 -26.46 -14.39
C LYS A 425 -9.48 -24.97 -14.71
N LEU A 426 -8.72 -24.10 -14.06
CA LEU A 426 -8.80 -22.65 -14.26
C LEU A 426 -8.63 -22.25 -15.75
N LYS A 427 -7.74 -22.94 -16.48
CA LYS A 427 -7.51 -22.71 -17.92
C LYS A 427 -8.73 -22.99 -18.79
N SER A 428 -9.70 -23.79 -18.36
CA SER A 428 -10.92 -24.03 -19.16
C SER A 428 -11.91 -22.86 -19.06
N LEU A 429 -11.90 -22.09 -17.98
CA LEU A 429 -12.73 -20.87 -17.85
C LEU A 429 -12.33 -19.80 -18.87
N PHE A 430 -11.02 -19.64 -19.09
CA PHE A 430 -10.49 -18.62 -20.01
C PHE A 430 -10.52 -19.05 -21.49
N LYS A 431 -10.83 -20.32 -21.80
CA LYS A 431 -10.74 -20.88 -23.17
C LYS A 431 -12.08 -21.05 -23.90
N THR A 432 -13.22 -20.90 -23.22
CA THR A 432 -14.53 -21.07 -23.86
C THR A 432 -14.90 -19.86 -24.72
N GLU A 433 -15.04 -20.08 -26.04
CA GLU A 433 -15.39 -19.05 -27.04
C GLU A 433 -16.77 -18.39 -26.82
N GLU A 434 -17.65 -18.99 -26.01
CA GLU A 434 -19.06 -18.54 -25.91
C GLU A 434 -19.42 -17.68 -24.69
N LYS A 435 -18.58 -17.52 -23.65
CA LYS A 435 -18.94 -16.67 -22.49
C LYS A 435 -17.77 -15.91 -21.88
N ARG A 436 -17.77 -14.59 -22.11
CA ARG A 436 -17.00 -13.59 -21.35
C ARG A 436 -17.27 -13.78 -19.86
N LEU A 437 -16.23 -13.87 -19.04
CA LEU A 437 -16.38 -13.91 -17.57
C LEU A 437 -17.04 -12.62 -17.09
N SER A 438 -18.01 -12.74 -16.19
CA SER A 438 -18.60 -11.56 -15.55
C SER A 438 -17.61 -10.93 -14.56
N ALA A 439 -17.74 -9.63 -14.29
CA ALA A 439 -16.90 -8.94 -13.31
C ALA A 439 -16.92 -9.63 -11.93
N ILE A 440 -18.06 -10.20 -11.53
CA ILE A 440 -18.22 -10.94 -10.27
C ILE A 440 -17.43 -12.26 -10.29
N GLN A 441 -17.43 -13.00 -11.40
CA GLN A 441 -16.63 -14.21 -11.53
C GLN A 441 -15.13 -13.89 -11.45
N LEU A 442 -14.70 -12.81 -12.12
CA LEU A 442 -13.31 -12.34 -12.07
C LEU A 442 -12.89 -11.95 -10.65
N LEU A 443 -13.76 -11.25 -9.91
CA LEU A 443 -13.54 -10.91 -8.50
C LEU A 443 -13.26 -12.17 -7.66
N TYR A 444 -14.09 -13.21 -7.78
CA TYR A 444 -13.90 -14.45 -7.01
C TYR A 444 -12.65 -15.23 -7.45
N ILE A 445 -12.33 -15.23 -8.75
CA ILE A 445 -11.10 -15.86 -9.24
C ILE A 445 -9.87 -15.19 -8.62
N ILE A 446 -9.87 -13.86 -8.55
CA ILE A 446 -8.77 -13.13 -7.95
C ILE A 446 -8.78 -13.35 -6.44
N GLN A 447 -9.91 -13.16 -5.75
CA GLN A 447 -10.01 -13.29 -4.30
C GLN A 447 -9.56 -14.66 -3.76
N TYR A 448 -9.93 -15.76 -4.43
CA TYR A 448 -9.64 -17.13 -3.99
C TYR A 448 -8.44 -17.77 -4.69
N GLY A 449 -8.03 -17.22 -5.84
CA GLY A 449 -6.84 -17.66 -6.56
C GLY A 449 -5.57 -17.18 -5.88
N LYS A 450 -4.52 -18.01 -5.92
CA LYS A 450 -3.17 -17.55 -5.56
C LYS A 450 -2.61 -16.73 -6.71
N ILE A 451 -2.15 -15.50 -6.44
CA ILE A 451 -1.58 -14.59 -7.45
C ILE A 451 -0.46 -15.21 -8.28
N ALA A 452 0.34 -16.13 -7.69
CA ALA A 452 1.41 -16.85 -8.37
C ALA A 452 0.92 -17.96 -9.32
N ALA A 453 -0.31 -18.43 -9.16
CA ALA A 453 -0.94 -19.44 -10.02
C ALA A 453 -1.80 -18.83 -11.14
N LEU A 454 -2.11 -17.53 -11.05
CA LEU A 454 -2.91 -16.79 -12.01
C LEU A 454 -2.02 -16.17 -13.11
N ILE A 455 -2.48 -16.23 -14.36
CA ILE A 455 -1.79 -15.62 -15.50
C ILE A 455 -2.39 -14.22 -15.72
N ALA A 456 -1.57 -13.19 -15.55
CA ALA A 456 -2.03 -11.79 -15.65
C ALA A 456 -2.60 -11.44 -17.03
N ASN A 457 -2.15 -12.09 -18.12
CA ASN A 457 -2.70 -11.89 -19.46
C ASN A 457 -4.16 -12.36 -19.57
N ASP A 458 -4.46 -13.55 -19.04
CA ASP A 458 -5.83 -14.09 -19.04
C ASP A 458 -6.80 -13.15 -18.30
N ILE A 459 -6.34 -12.51 -17.23
CA ILE A 459 -7.11 -11.51 -16.47
C ILE A 459 -7.30 -10.22 -17.28
N LEU A 460 -6.25 -9.75 -17.96
CA LEU A 460 -6.30 -8.54 -18.79
C LEU A 460 -7.29 -8.70 -19.96
N ASP A 461 -7.28 -9.86 -20.61
CA ASP A 461 -8.21 -10.20 -21.67
C ASP A 461 -9.66 -10.18 -21.17
N CYS A 462 -9.92 -10.68 -19.96
CA CYS A 462 -11.24 -10.61 -19.34
C CYS A 462 -11.66 -9.17 -19.01
N LEU A 463 -10.75 -8.34 -18.51
CA LEU A 463 -11.01 -6.94 -18.17
C LEU A 463 -11.44 -6.11 -19.39
N ASN A 464 -10.92 -6.41 -20.59
CA ASN A 464 -11.31 -5.73 -21.83
C ASN A 464 -12.80 -5.87 -22.18
N TYR A 465 -13.49 -6.85 -21.60
CA TYR A 465 -14.91 -7.12 -21.85
C TYR A 465 -15.85 -6.63 -20.73
N ILE A 466 -15.32 -6.06 -19.66
CA ILE A 466 -16.09 -5.52 -18.54
C ILE A 466 -16.36 -4.04 -18.79
N ASN A 467 -17.64 -3.64 -18.74
CA ASN A 467 -18.07 -2.25 -18.97
C ASN A 467 -17.84 -1.36 -17.73
N ASP A 468 -17.67 -0.05 -17.95
CA ASP A 468 -17.51 0.98 -16.90
C ASP A 468 -18.65 1.01 -15.86
N ASN A 469 -19.84 0.50 -16.20
CA ASN A 469 -21.00 0.43 -15.32
C ASN A 469 -20.77 -0.46 -14.08
N ASP A 470 -19.77 -1.35 -14.10
CA ASP A 470 -19.39 -2.22 -12.99
C ASP A 470 -18.28 -1.61 -12.09
N SER A 471 -18.18 -0.27 -12.05
CA SER A 471 -17.14 0.48 -11.33
C SER A 471 -16.90 -0.02 -9.89
N PHE A 472 -17.97 -0.38 -9.18
CA PHE A 472 -17.92 -0.94 -7.83
C PHE A 472 -17.20 -2.30 -7.78
N ILE A 473 -17.47 -3.20 -8.71
CA ILE A 473 -16.84 -4.53 -8.77
C ILE A 473 -15.38 -4.39 -9.20
N LEU A 474 -15.08 -3.50 -10.14
CA LEU A 474 -13.71 -3.17 -10.55
C LEU A 474 -12.87 -2.64 -9.38
N THR A 475 -13.47 -1.82 -8.51
CA THR A 475 -12.82 -1.33 -7.29
C THR A 475 -12.54 -2.48 -6.31
N LYS A 476 -13.48 -3.42 -6.16
CA LYS A 476 -13.26 -4.63 -5.34
C LYS A 476 -12.16 -5.53 -5.89
N ILE A 477 -12.14 -5.73 -7.22
CA ILE A 477 -11.08 -6.48 -7.91
C ILE A 477 -9.72 -5.84 -7.61
N GLN A 478 -9.62 -4.53 -7.77
CA GLN A 478 -8.41 -3.78 -7.47
C GLN A 478 -7.94 -3.95 -6.03
N ASN A 479 -8.84 -3.85 -5.05
CA ASN A 479 -8.49 -4.05 -3.64
C ASN A 479 -7.94 -5.47 -3.40
N GLN A 480 -8.53 -6.49 -4.00
CA GLN A 480 -8.01 -7.86 -3.91
C GLN A 480 -6.63 -8.01 -4.56
N ILE A 481 -6.42 -7.40 -5.74
CA ILE A 481 -5.09 -7.37 -6.38
C ILE A 481 -4.06 -6.71 -5.47
N ARG A 482 -4.42 -5.60 -4.80
CA ARG A 482 -3.51 -4.90 -3.88
C ARG A 482 -3.15 -5.75 -2.66
N ILE A 483 -4.13 -6.39 -2.03
CA ILE A 483 -3.92 -7.28 -0.89
C ILE A 483 -2.99 -8.44 -1.28
N GLN A 484 -3.20 -9.05 -2.43
CA GLN A 484 -2.34 -10.16 -2.86
C GLN A 484 -0.97 -9.71 -3.33
N LYS A 485 -0.87 -8.52 -3.95
CA LYS A 485 0.39 -7.92 -4.36
C LYS A 485 1.24 -7.48 -3.16
N SER A 486 0.64 -7.07 -2.04
CA SER A 486 1.40 -6.74 -0.83
C SER A 486 2.11 -7.98 -0.25
N GLN A 487 1.53 -9.17 -0.42
CA GLN A 487 2.18 -10.44 -0.06
C GLN A 487 3.39 -10.78 -0.95
N LEU A 488 3.47 -10.20 -2.16
CA LEU A 488 4.63 -10.36 -3.05
C LEU A 488 5.80 -9.43 -2.70
N LYS A 489 5.54 -8.34 -1.96
CA LYS A 489 6.61 -7.50 -1.43
C LYS A 489 7.29 -8.25 -0.28
N SER A 490 8.46 -8.83 -0.52
CA SER A 490 9.38 -9.13 0.57
C SER A 490 9.78 -7.82 1.27
N GLN A 491 10.31 -7.88 2.49
CA GLN A 491 10.85 -6.70 3.19
C GLN A 491 11.83 -5.90 2.31
N GLU A 492 12.46 -6.52 1.32
CA GLU A 492 13.41 -5.89 0.39
C GLU A 492 12.74 -5.15 -0.78
N PHE A 493 11.56 -5.59 -1.24
CA PHE A 493 10.89 -5.07 -2.44
C PHE A 493 10.02 -3.83 -2.15
N GLY A 494 10.69 -2.69 -1.97
CA GLY A 494 10.05 -1.38 -1.89
C GLY A 494 10.76 -0.40 -0.97
N GLU A 495 11.56 -0.91 -0.04
CA GLU A 495 12.29 -0.09 0.92
C GLU A 495 13.62 0.41 0.35
N TYR A 496 14.26 -0.33 -0.57
CA TYR A 496 15.59 0.02 -1.09
C TYR A 496 15.70 -0.12 -2.62
N PHE A 497 16.74 0.50 -3.18
CA PHE A 497 17.16 0.26 -4.56
C PHE A 497 18.16 -0.89 -4.56
N ILE A 498 17.84 -1.99 -5.24
CA ILE A 498 18.78 -3.11 -5.42
C ILE A 498 19.15 -3.16 -6.91
N PRO A 499 20.45 -3.02 -7.27
CA PRO A 499 20.89 -3.20 -8.64
C PRO A 499 20.52 -4.59 -9.17
N SER A 500 20.14 -4.66 -10.45
CA SER A 500 19.81 -5.93 -11.15
C SER A 500 20.81 -7.04 -10.90
N LYS A 501 22.11 -6.72 -10.92
CA LYS A 501 23.21 -7.68 -10.74
C LYS A 501 23.27 -8.35 -9.36
N GLU A 502 22.65 -7.74 -8.35
CA GLU A 502 22.64 -8.22 -6.97
C GLU A 502 21.37 -9.05 -6.66
N LEU A 503 20.37 -9.04 -7.56
CA LEU A 503 19.15 -9.82 -7.40
C LEU A 503 19.35 -11.29 -7.80
N SER A 504 18.94 -12.20 -6.91
CA SER A 504 18.89 -13.64 -7.21
C SER A 504 17.87 -13.94 -8.33
N LYS A 505 17.99 -15.10 -8.97
CA LYS A 505 17.02 -15.52 -10.01
C LYS A 505 15.58 -15.58 -9.48
N ILE A 506 15.39 -16.10 -8.27
CA ILE A 506 14.08 -16.21 -7.62
C ILE A 506 13.48 -14.82 -7.37
N ASP A 507 14.32 -13.86 -6.99
CA ASP A 507 13.91 -12.49 -6.68
C ASP A 507 13.55 -11.71 -7.95
N ARG A 508 14.29 -11.93 -9.05
CA ARG A 508 13.93 -11.41 -10.38
C ARG A 508 12.56 -11.93 -10.84
N ASP A 509 12.28 -13.21 -10.67
CA ASP A 509 10.98 -13.81 -11.06
C ASP A 509 9.81 -13.24 -10.25
N LYS A 510 9.99 -13.07 -8.92
CA LYS A 510 8.99 -12.40 -8.05
C LYS A 510 8.76 -10.95 -8.46
N PHE A 511 9.82 -10.23 -8.81
CA PHE A 511 9.74 -8.83 -9.21
C PHE A 511 9.03 -8.66 -10.57
N GLN A 512 9.26 -9.60 -11.50
CA GLN A 512 8.51 -9.66 -12.76
C GLN A 512 7.02 -9.94 -12.52
N LEU A 513 6.69 -10.87 -11.63
CA LEU A 513 5.31 -11.14 -11.24
C LEU A 513 4.65 -9.89 -10.63
N PHE A 514 5.35 -9.18 -9.75
CA PHE A 514 4.87 -7.92 -9.16
C PHE A 514 4.58 -6.85 -10.23
N LEU A 515 5.46 -6.69 -11.22
CA LEU A 515 5.26 -5.76 -12.34
C LEU A 515 4.06 -6.12 -13.22
N ASN A 516 3.85 -7.41 -13.49
CA ASN A 516 2.71 -7.87 -14.26
C ASN A 516 1.39 -7.47 -13.58
N TRP A 517 1.30 -7.63 -12.26
CA TRP A 517 0.09 -7.24 -11.51
C TRP A 517 -0.07 -5.72 -11.32
N LEU A 518 1.03 -4.96 -11.27
CA LEU A 518 0.95 -3.49 -11.36
C LEU A 518 0.33 -3.03 -12.69
N TYR A 519 0.65 -3.71 -13.79
CA TYR A 519 0.09 -3.40 -15.09
C TYR A 519 -1.41 -3.73 -15.18
N VAL A 520 -1.83 -4.87 -14.63
CA VAL A 520 -3.27 -5.19 -14.51
C VAL A 520 -4.00 -4.12 -13.70
N GLU A 521 -3.44 -3.66 -12.59
CA GLU A 521 -4.03 -2.59 -11.78
C GLU A 521 -4.11 -1.25 -12.53
N LYS A 522 -3.07 -0.89 -13.30
CA LYS A 522 -3.09 0.27 -14.22
C LYS A 522 -4.25 0.15 -15.19
N HIS A 523 -4.44 -1.01 -15.81
CA HIS A 523 -5.49 -1.24 -16.80
C HIS A 523 -6.90 -1.10 -16.21
N ILE A 524 -7.09 -1.49 -14.95
CA ILE A 524 -8.36 -1.25 -14.24
C ILE A 524 -8.64 0.25 -14.11
N TYR A 525 -7.64 1.08 -13.76
CA TYR A 525 -7.83 2.53 -13.70
C TYR A 525 -8.08 3.18 -15.06
N LYS A 526 -7.54 2.59 -16.14
CA LYS A 526 -7.86 2.98 -17.51
C LYS A 526 -9.35 2.78 -17.80
N ILE A 527 -9.91 1.62 -17.46
CA ILE A 527 -11.35 1.32 -17.60
C ILE A 527 -12.18 2.28 -16.73
N LEU A 528 -11.76 2.54 -15.49
CA LEU A 528 -12.41 3.49 -14.59
C LEU A 528 -12.24 4.97 -14.98
N LYS A 529 -11.46 5.27 -16.03
CA LYS A 529 -11.13 6.64 -16.49
C LYS A 529 -10.46 7.52 -15.43
N ASP A 530 -9.77 6.94 -14.45
CA ASP A 530 -8.98 7.66 -13.45
C ASP A 530 -7.53 7.83 -13.93
N LYS A 531 -7.32 8.86 -14.75
CA LYS A 531 -6.01 9.15 -15.38
C LYS A 531 -4.89 9.36 -14.37
N LYS A 532 -5.17 10.01 -13.23
CA LYS A 532 -4.12 10.35 -12.25
C LYS A 532 -3.53 9.08 -11.65
N ARG A 533 -4.39 8.15 -11.24
CA ARG A 533 -3.96 6.87 -10.64
C ARG A 533 -3.40 5.91 -11.68
N GLU A 534 -3.96 5.90 -12.89
CA GLU A 534 -3.38 5.17 -14.02
C GLU A 534 -1.93 5.59 -14.26
N ASN A 535 -1.68 6.89 -14.42
CA ASN A 535 -0.35 7.44 -14.69
C ASN A 535 0.62 7.26 -13.52
N LEU A 536 0.11 7.28 -12.28
CA LEU A 536 0.92 6.99 -11.10
C LEU A 536 1.45 5.54 -11.12
N LEU A 537 0.61 4.58 -11.52
CA LEU A 537 1.03 3.19 -11.68
C LEU A 537 1.96 3.01 -12.87
N LEU A 538 1.72 3.68 -13.99
CA LEU A 538 2.63 3.68 -15.14
C LEU A 538 4.03 4.18 -14.76
N ALA A 539 4.12 5.30 -14.05
CA ALA A 539 5.39 5.80 -13.54
C ALA A 539 6.05 4.83 -12.57
N SER A 540 5.26 4.17 -11.71
CA SER A 540 5.75 3.13 -10.79
C SER A 540 6.33 1.94 -11.55
N ILE A 541 5.66 1.48 -12.62
CA ILE A 541 6.14 0.40 -13.50
C ILE A 541 7.52 0.74 -14.06
N PHE A 542 7.71 1.94 -14.63
CA PHE A 542 9.02 2.34 -15.15
C PHE A 542 10.10 2.42 -14.06
N ARG A 543 9.76 2.96 -12.89
CA ARG A 543 10.69 3.05 -11.75
C ARG A 543 11.13 1.66 -11.28
N TYR A 544 10.19 0.73 -11.14
CA TYR A 544 10.49 -0.62 -10.72
C TYR A 544 11.25 -1.39 -11.82
N TYR A 545 10.82 -1.32 -13.08
CA TYR A 545 11.50 -1.99 -14.20
C TYR A 545 12.96 -1.55 -14.37
N ALA A 546 13.31 -0.33 -13.97
CA ALA A 546 14.69 0.16 -13.95
C ALA A 546 15.64 -0.71 -13.09
N GLN A 547 15.11 -1.45 -12.11
CA GLN A 547 15.87 -2.40 -11.27
C GLN A 547 16.08 -3.77 -11.93
N LEU A 548 15.25 -4.16 -12.91
CA LEU A 548 15.42 -5.43 -13.63
C LEU A 548 16.40 -5.35 -14.79
N THR A 549 16.71 -4.14 -15.25
CA THR A 549 17.53 -3.93 -16.43
C THR A 549 19.01 -4.00 -16.06
N ASP A 550 19.79 -4.82 -16.76
CA ASP A 550 21.26 -4.94 -16.55
C ASP A 550 22.04 -3.76 -17.19
N VAL A 551 21.40 -3.00 -18.07
CA VAL A 551 21.98 -1.86 -18.81
C VAL A 551 21.67 -0.53 -18.11
N ALA A 552 22.69 0.08 -17.50
CA ALA A 552 22.54 1.31 -16.71
C ALA A 552 21.96 2.51 -17.50
N THR A 553 22.24 2.62 -18.80
CA THR A 553 21.67 3.69 -19.65
C THR A 553 20.17 3.58 -19.80
N ASP A 554 19.65 2.35 -19.88
CA ASP A 554 18.23 2.08 -20.06
C ASP A 554 17.47 2.29 -18.76
N SER A 555 18.05 1.88 -17.62
CA SER A 555 17.53 2.24 -16.29
C SER A 555 17.41 3.76 -16.11
N LYS A 556 18.41 4.54 -16.53
CA LYS A 556 18.34 6.02 -16.49
C LYS A 556 17.20 6.57 -17.34
N LYS A 557 16.99 6.06 -18.57
CA LYS A 557 15.88 6.47 -19.45
C LYS A 557 14.52 6.19 -18.82
N LEU A 558 14.34 5.03 -18.17
CA LEU A 558 13.09 4.66 -17.50
C LEU A 558 12.77 5.60 -16.33
N LEU A 559 13.77 5.91 -15.50
CA LEU A 559 13.62 6.84 -14.39
C LEU A 559 13.27 8.26 -14.87
N ILE A 560 13.89 8.72 -15.95
CA ILE A 560 13.56 10.00 -16.59
C ILE A 560 12.10 10.05 -17.05
N ASN A 561 11.63 9.00 -17.73
CA ASN A 561 10.23 8.91 -18.19
C ASN A 561 9.25 8.81 -17.01
N SER A 562 9.61 8.05 -15.96
CA SER A 562 8.84 7.95 -14.73
C SER A 562 8.60 9.32 -14.09
N PHE A 563 9.65 10.14 -13.95
CA PHE A 563 9.53 11.50 -13.41
C PHE A 563 8.69 12.43 -14.30
N TYR A 564 8.84 12.33 -15.63
CA TYR A 564 8.07 13.13 -16.56
C TYR A 564 6.57 12.86 -16.44
N ILE A 565 6.17 11.58 -16.35
CA ILE A 565 4.78 11.17 -16.14
C ILE A 565 4.27 11.69 -14.79
N LEU A 566 5.05 11.56 -13.71
CA LEU A 566 4.66 12.09 -12.39
C LEU A 566 4.48 13.60 -12.36
N SER A 567 5.24 14.33 -13.18
CA SER A 567 5.18 15.79 -13.29
C SER A 567 4.02 16.27 -14.16
N ASN A 568 3.47 15.39 -15.00
CA ASN A 568 2.39 15.64 -15.95
C ASN A 568 1.29 14.59 -15.78
N ILE A 569 0.90 14.31 -14.53
CA ILE A 569 0.05 13.18 -14.14
C ILE A 569 -1.35 13.18 -14.80
N GLU A 570 -1.80 14.32 -15.33
CA GLU A 570 -3.10 14.48 -16.01
C GLU A 570 -3.05 14.23 -17.52
N ASN A 571 -1.85 14.16 -18.11
CA ASN A 571 -1.66 13.98 -19.56
C ASN A 571 -1.95 12.54 -20.00
N ASP A 572 -2.14 12.35 -21.30
CA ASP A 572 -2.30 11.04 -21.91
C ASP A 572 -0.95 10.43 -22.32
N PHE A 573 -0.73 9.17 -21.97
CA PHE A 573 0.51 8.42 -22.20
C PHE A 573 0.27 7.05 -22.84
N ASP A 574 -0.87 6.90 -23.54
CA ASP A 574 -1.26 5.64 -24.19
C ASP A 574 -0.25 5.13 -25.24
N GLU A 575 0.58 6.00 -25.82
CA GLU A 575 1.60 5.63 -26.82
C GLU A 575 2.91 5.08 -26.21
N THR A 576 2.97 4.84 -24.90
CA THR A 576 4.19 4.30 -24.28
C THR A 576 4.46 2.85 -24.71
N PRO A 577 5.68 2.50 -25.14
CA PRO A 577 5.98 1.22 -25.79
C PRO A 577 6.16 0.07 -24.78
N ILE A 578 5.07 -0.27 -24.10
CA ILE A 578 4.97 -1.41 -23.18
C ILE A 578 4.35 -2.59 -23.93
N ASN A 579 5.10 -3.68 -24.02
CA ASN A 579 4.63 -4.93 -24.62
C ASN A 579 4.28 -5.91 -23.49
N PHE A 580 3.03 -6.33 -23.46
CA PHE A 580 2.53 -7.32 -22.50
C PHE A 580 2.05 -8.57 -23.24
N THR A 581 2.75 -9.69 -23.07
CA THR A 581 2.37 -10.98 -23.66
C THR A 581 2.24 -12.04 -22.56
N GLN A 582 3.35 -12.38 -21.91
CA GLN A 582 3.38 -13.20 -20.70
C GLN A 582 4.03 -12.45 -19.54
N ASN A 583 5.04 -11.65 -19.87
CA ASN A 583 5.73 -10.76 -18.97
C ASN A 583 5.67 -9.34 -19.53
N LEU A 584 5.54 -8.37 -18.64
CA LEU A 584 5.71 -6.97 -18.97
C LEU A 584 7.14 -6.75 -19.47
N THR A 585 7.27 -6.22 -20.69
CA THR A 585 8.54 -5.84 -21.30
C THR A 585 8.43 -4.43 -21.90
N ILE A 586 9.56 -3.74 -21.99
CA ILE A 586 9.62 -2.37 -22.53
C ILE A 586 10.46 -2.38 -23.80
N ASP A 587 9.90 -1.88 -24.91
CA ASP A 587 10.69 -1.67 -26.12
C ASP A 587 11.51 -0.38 -26.01
N PHE A 588 12.76 -0.55 -25.59
CA PHE A 588 13.72 0.55 -25.44
C PHE A 588 14.08 1.24 -26.76
N LYS A 589 13.85 0.61 -27.93
CA LYS A 589 14.07 1.27 -29.23
C LYS A 589 12.97 2.28 -29.53
N ALA A 590 11.74 1.95 -29.18
CA ALA A 590 10.58 2.85 -29.33
C ALA A 590 10.47 3.86 -28.18
N LEU A 591 11.11 3.61 -27.02
CA LEU A 591 11.05 4.48 -25.84
C LEU A 591 11.78 5.81 -26.09
N LYS A 592 11.02 6.87 -26.39
CA LYS A 592 11.54 8.25 -26.48
C LYS A 592 11.77 8.81 -25.06
N ASN A 593 12.77 9.68 -24.92
CA ASN A 593 12.88 10.50 -23.71
C ASN A 593 11.85 11.62 -23.79
N LEU A 594 10.82 11.58 -22.94
CA LEU A 594 9.72 12.54 -22.97
C LEU A 594 10.10 13.97 -22.50
N ILE A 595 11.35 14.21 -22.08
CA ILE A 595 11.82 15.51 -21.61
C ILE A 595 12.35 16.36 -22.78
N LEU A 596 11.79 17.56 -22.93
CA LEU A 596 12.33 18.63 -23.78
C LEU A 596 13.67 19.09 -23.19
N LYS A 597 14.76 18.94 -23.94
CA LYS A 597 16.06 19.49 -23.55
C LYS A 597 15.99 21.02 -23.67
N SER A 598 16.03 21.72 -22.55
CA SER A 598 16.31 23.16 -22.55
C SER A 598 17.82 23.40 -22.73
N ASP A 599 18.15 24.56 -23.32
CA ASP A 599 19.52 25.07 -23.31
C ASP A 599 19.94 25.36 -21.86
N THR A 600 21.25 25.25 -21.61
CA THR A 600 21.85 25.52 -20.30
C THR A 600 21.37 26.86 -19.73
N LEU A 601 20.86 26.83 -18.49
CA LEU A 601 20.45 28.03 -17.73
C LEU A 601 21.55 29.10 -17.78
N SER A 602 21.21 30.29 -18.30
CA SER A 602 22.15 31.37 -18.62
C SER A 602 22.36 32.36 -17.47
N SER A 603 21.38 32.53 -16.57
CA SER A 603 21.48 33.38 -15.37
C SER A 603 21.37 32.58 -14.07
N SER A 604 21.81 33.16 -12.95
CA SER A 604 21.68 32.57 -11.61
C SER A 604 20.36 32.93 -10.92
N SER A 605 19.70 34.01 -11.33
CA SER A 605 18.40 34.47 -10.83
C SER A 605 17.36 34.59 -11.94
N PHE A 606 16.11 34.23 -11.61
CA PHE A 606 14.99 34.20 -12.54
C PHE A 606 13.73 34.77 -11.87
N ARG A 607 12.89 35.44 -12.67
CA ARG A 607 11.51 35.74 -12.29
C ARG A 607 10.66 34.52 -12.61
N VAL A 608 9.97 33.98 -11.62
CA VAL A 608 9.23 32.71 -11.74
C VAL A 608 7.80 32.89 -11.33
N ASN A 609 6.90 32.11 -11.95
CA ASN A 609 5.52 32.02 -11.52
C ASN A 609 5.31 30.78 -10.65
N ILE A 610 4.75 31.01 -9.46
CA ILE A 610 4.31 29.99 -8.50
C ILE A 610 2.91 29.59 -8.93
N THR A 611 2.75 28.31 -9.27
CA THR A 611 1.53 27.77 -9.92
C THR A 611 0.68 26.92 -8.97
N GLU A 612 1.34 26.24 -8.03
CA GLU A 612 0.68 25.27 -7.17
C GLU A 612 1.41 25.18 -5.82
N LYS A 613 0.65 25.08 -4.73
CA LYS A 613 1.17 24.78 -3.39
C LYS A 613 1.37 23.27 -3.26
N HIS A 614 2.54 22.87 -2.78
CA HIS A 614 2.86 21.47 -2.47
C HIS A 614 3.34 21.34 -1.02
N TYR A 615 2.60 20.66 -0.14
CA TYR A 615 2.95 20.35 1.27
C TYR A 615 3.85 21.36 2.00
N LYS A 616 5.18 21.30 1.79
CA LYS A 616 6.20 22.17 2.38
C LYS A 616 6.94 23.03 1.35
N GLY A 617 6.27 23.49 0.29
CA GLY A 617 6.83 24.35 -0.76
C GLY A 617 5.83 24.69 -1.85
N PHE A 618 6.34 25.17 -2.97
CA PHE A 618 5.54 25.52 -4.15
C PHE A 618 6.19 25.06 -5.45
N LYS A 619 5.37 24.72 -6.43
CA LYS A 619 5.81 24.47 -7.81
C LYS A 619 6.02 25.79 -8.52
N VAL A 620 7.19 25.94 -9.11
CA VAL A 620 7.57 27.10 -9.92
C VAL A 620 7.84 26.66 -11.35
N ASN A 621 7.62 27.56 -12.30
CA ASN A 621 8.01 27.35 -13.69
C ASN A 621 8.73 28.60 -14.20
N PHE A 622 9.84 28.41 -14.91
CA PHE A 622 10.65 29.47 -15.49
C PHE A 622 11.44 28.95 -16.69
N ASP A 623 11.46 29.69 -17.80
CA ASP A 623 12.20 29.33 -19.03
C ASP A 623 12.00 27.87 -19.51
N GLY A 624 10.80 27.32 -19.32
CA GLY A 624 10.49 25.93 -19.66
C GLY A 624 11.10 24.88 -18.73
N VAL A 625 11.70 25.29 -17.61
CA VAL A 625 12.23 24.44 -16.54
C VAL A 625 11.22 24.40 -15.39
N SER A 626 10.81 23.18 -15.02
CA SER A 626 10.00 22.97 -13.82
C SER A 626 10.88 23.06 -12.58
N GLY A 627 10.40 23.70 -11.52
CA GLY A 627 11.14 23.77 -10.27
C GLY A 627 10.29 23.69 -9.02
N PHE A 628 10.97 23.54 -7.89
CA PHE A 628 10.37 23.49 -6.57
C PHE A 628 11.02 24.53 -5.66
N LEU A 629 10.18 25.32 -4.98
CA LEU A 629 10.54 26.32 -3.98
C LEU A 629 10.15 25.81 -2.58
N PRO A 630 11.08 25.25 -1.79
CA PRO A 630 10.79 24.77 -0.44
C PRO A 630 10.41 25.92 0.52
N VAL A 631 9.51 25.66 1.48
CA VAL A 631 9.04 26.64 2.49
C VAL A 631 10.18 27.25 3.31
N HIS A 632 11.22 26.47 3.62
CA HIS A 632 12.40 26.98 4.34
C HIS A 632 13.26 27.92 3.49
N ASN A 633 13.13 27.86 2.16
CA ASN A 633 13.78 28.74 1.21
C ASN A 633 12.89 29.93 0.79
N ILE A 634 11.74 30.12 1.44
CA ILE A 634 10.87 31.28 1.27
C ILE A 634 11.21 32.29 2.37
N PHE A 635 11.29 33.56 2.02
CA PHE A 635 11.46 34.67 2.96
C PHE A 635 10.14 35.36 3.28
N ASP A 636 9.24 35.50 2.29
CA ASP A 636 7.92 36.11 2.44
C ASP A 636 7.00 35.31 3.38
N GLN A 637 6.53 35.94 4.45
CA GLN A 637 5.63 35.34 5.43
C GLN A 637 4.21 35.10 4.88
N ASN A 638 3.73 35.93 3.95
CA ASN A 638 2.41 35.77 3.35
C ASN A 638 2.36 34.52 2.47
N LEU A 639 3.39 34.33 1.65
CA LEU A 639 3.55 33.11 0.85
C LEU A 639 3.71 31.87 1.73
N LYS A 640 4.47 31.95 2.86
CA LYS A 640 4.55 30.85 3.83
C LYS A 640 3.20 30.46 4.44
N GLY A 641 2.34 31.44 4.71
CA GLY A 641 1.02 31.25 5.30
C GLY A 641 -0.09 30.88 4.29
N TYR A 642 0.19 30.94 2.99
CA TYR A 642 -0.79 30.64 1.95
C TYR A 642 -1.19 29.16 1.99
N ASN A 643 -2.50 28.87 2.02
CA ASN A 643 -3.01 27.51 2.28
C ASN A 643 -3.85 26.90 1.17
N LEU A 644 -4.11 27.61 0.07
CA LEU A 644 -4.86 27.07 -1.07
C LEU A 644 -3.91 26.36 -2.04
N ASP A 645 -4.44 25.34 -2.74
CA ASP A 645 -3.66 24.49 -3.64
C ASP A 645 -3.22 25.24 -4.91
N LYS A 646 -4.12 26.05 -5.49
CA LYS A 646 -3.81 26.86 -6.67
C LYS A 646 -3.38 28.25 -6.25
N ILE A 647 -2.27 28.69 -6.82
CA ILE A 647 -1.69 30.01 -6.59
C ILE A 647 -1.18 30.52 -7.93
N ASN A 648 -1.26 31.82 -8.16
CA ASN A 648 -0.68 32.45 -9.34
C ASN A 648 0.07 33.68 -8.85
N TRP A 649 1.34 33.47 -8.50
CA TRP A 649 2.16 34.46 -7.82
C TRP A 649 3.55 34.50 -8.42
N GLU A 650 3.98 35.68 -8.86
CA GLU A 650 5.33 35.89 -9.34
C GLU A 650 6.32 36.26 -8.22
N THR A 651 7.50 35.64 -8.23
CA THR A 651 8.60 35.98 -7.33
C THR A 651 9.95 35.81 -8.03
N ASN A 652 11.00 36.45 -7.49
CA ASN A 652 12.36 36.25 -7.96
C ASN A 652 13.03 35.14 -7.14
N VAL A 653 13.63 34.17 -7.83
CA VAL A 653 14.32 33.05 -7.20
C VAL A 653 15.73 32.88 -7.73
N GLU A 654 16.58 32.27 -6.93
CA GLU A 654 17.92 31.82 -7.30
C GLU A 654 17.94 30.29 -7.38
N VAL A 655 18.57 29.73 -8.41
CA VAL A 655 18.67 28.27 -8.59
C VAL A 655 19.73 27.71 -7.64
N THR A 656 19.32 26.77 -6.77
CA THR A 656 20.23 26.10 -5.82
C THR A 656 20.80 24.80 -6.37
N LEU A 657 19.95 23.98 -7.01
CA LEU A 657 20.32 22.71 -7.62
C LEU A 657 19.58 22.59 -8.94
N TYR A 658 20.29 22.23 -10.00
CA TYR A 658 19.69 22.02 -11.32
C TYR A 658 20.05 20.65 -11.88
N SER A 659 19.04 19.91 -12.29
CA SER A 659 19.15 18.64 -13.01
C SER A 659 18.82 18.87 -14.48
N ARG A 660 19.81 18.73 -15.36
CA ARG A 660 19.61 18.87 -16.81
C ARG A 660 18.83 17.68 -17.35
N GLU A 661 19.12 16.50 -16.83
CA GLU A 661 18.57 15.21 -17.24
C GLU A 661 17.06 15.13 -16.98
N PHE A 662 16.60 15.74 -15.88
CA PHE A 662 15.19 15.79 -15.51
C PHE A 662 14.52 17.13 -15.84
N ASN A 663 15.27 18.08 -16.43
CA ASN A 663 14.88 19.49 -16.61
C ASN A 663 14.17 20.06 -15.36
N PHE A 664 14.79 19.85 -14.20
CA PHE A 664 14.20 20.17 -12.89
C PHE A 664 15.16 20.95 -12.01
N ALA A 665 14.66 21.98 -11.32
CA ALA A 665 15.45 22.83 -10.44
C ALA A 665 14.87 22.96 -9.03
N ILE A 666 15.74 22.99 -8.01
CA ILE A 666 15.38 23.46 -6.67
C ILE A 666 15.81 24.91 -6.57
N VAL A 667 14.91 25.77 -6.14
CA VAL A 667 15.14 27.22 -6.08
C VAL A 667 14.98 27.76 -4.66
N LYS A 668 15.55 28.93 -4.39
CA LYS A 668 15.35 29.71 -3.18
C LYS A 668 14.86 31.11 -3.53
N GLN A 669 13.96 31.68 -2.72
CA GLN A 669 13.48 33.04 -2.94
C GLN A 669 14.63 34.03 -2.73
N HIS A 670 14.77 35.03 -3.60
CA HIS A 670 15.88 35.98 -3.54
C HIS A 670 15.64 37.02 -2.41
N ILE A 671 16.66 37.25 -1.57
CA ILE A 671 16.55 38.03 -0.32
C ILE A 671 16.31 39.54 -0.57
N ASN A 672 16.71 40.08 -1.72
CA ASN A 672 16.62 41.53 -2.03
C ASN A 672 15.35 41.97 -2.79
N THR A 673 14.16 41.50 -2.41
CA THR A 673 12.90 42.06 -2.96
C THR A 673 12.16 42.81 -1.86
N SER A 674 11.71 44.05 -2.13
CA SER A 674 11.08 44.90 -1.12
C SER A 674 9.80 44.25 -0.56
N PRO A 675 9.45 44.50 0.73
CA PRO A 675 8.23 43.95 1.35
C PRO A 675 6.94 44.32 0.61
N GLU A 676 6.94 45.38 -0.22
CA GLU A 676 5.77 45.83 -0.98
C GLU A 676 5.41 44.98 -2.21
N PHE A 677 6.21 43.97 -2.59
CA PHE A 677 5.98 43.19 -3.82
C PHE A 677 4.91 42.07 -3.68
N TYR A 678 4.41 41.82 -2.47
CA TYR A 678 3.81 40.53 -2.10
C TYR A 678 2.35 40.58 -1.59
N SER A 679 1.64 41.72 -1.67
CA SER A 679 0.40 41.92 -0.91
C SER A 679 -0.79 42.48 -1.72
N LYS A 680 -1.14 41.87 -2.86
CA LYS A 680 -2.30 42.35 -3.63
C LYS A 680 -3.23 41.29 -4.23
N ASN A 681 -3.45 40.14 -3.58
CA ASN A 681 -4.44 39.16 -4.06
C ASN A 681 -5.28 38.47 -2.95
N LEU A 682 -5.73 39.23 -1.94
CA LEU A 682 -6.73 38.76 -0.97
C LEU A 682 -7.86 39.79 -0.83
N SER A 683 -8.63 39.99 -1.90
CA SER A 683 -9.88 40.72 -1.82
C SER A 683 -10.86 40.21 -2.87
N ASN A 684 -11.92 39.53 -2.40
CA ASN A 684 -13.30 39.47 -2.91
C ASN A 684 -13.94 38.22 -2.30
N GLN A 685 -14.91 38.26 -1.37
CA GLN A 685 -16.21 38.93 -1.24
C GLN A 685 -17.32 37.87 -1.22
N THR A 686 -18.14 37.99 -0.18
CA THR A 686 -19.29 37.18 0.23
C THR A 686 -20.46 37.22 -0.78
N GLY A 687 -21.04 36.05 -1.09
CA GLY A 687 -22.22 35.92 -1.95
C GLY A 687 -23.10 34.68 -1.66
N LEU A 688 -23.02 34.09 -0.47
CA LEU A 688 -23.72 32.83 -0.14
C LEU A 688 -25.22 33.06 0.13
N LYS A 689 -26.11 32.39 -0.61
CA LYS A 689 -27.57 32.40 -0.41
C LYS A 689 -28.07 31.03 0.06
N LYS A 690 -29.12 30.99 0.90
CA LYS A 690 -29.76 29.73 1.34
C LYS A 690 -30.27 28.93 0.13
N GLY A 691 -30.05 27.63 0.12
CA GLY A 691 -30.58 26.69 -0.88
C GLY A 691 -29.70 26.43 -2.11
N ILE A 692 -28.58 27.13 -2.28
CA ILE A 692 -27.62 26.83 -3.36
C ILE A 692 -26.81 25.56 -3.06
N ILE A 693 -26.41 24.84 -4.10
CA ILE A 693 -25.51 23.68 -4.00
C ILE A 693 -24.09 24.18 -4.26
N ILE A 694 -23.20 23.95 -3.31
CA ILE A 694 -21.78 24.34 -3.40
C ILE A 694 -20.88 23.14 -3.18
N SER A 695 -19.64 23.25 -3.63
CA SER A 695 -18.61 22.25 -3.39
C SER A 695 -17.86 22.62 -2.12
N GLY A 696 -17.54 21.62 -1.30
CA GLY A 696 -16.76 21.82 -0.09
C GLY A 696 -15.88 20.63 0.21
N VAL A 697 -14.81 20.86 0.96
CA VAL A 697 -13.82 19.85 1.34
C VAL A 697 -14.05 19.42 2.78
N VAL A 698 -14.16 18.12 3.03
CA VAL A 698 -14.34 17.57 4.37
C VAL A 698 -13.09 17.84 5.21
N LYS A 699 -13.20 18.68 6.23
CA LYS A 699 -12.11 19.05 7.14
C LYS A 699 -11.99 18.08 8.31
N ARG A 700 -13.12 17.64 8.85
CA ARG A 700 -13.19 16.78 10.05
C ARG A 700 -14.50 15.99 10.08
N ILE A 701 -14.46 14.76 10.61
CA ILE A 701 -15.63 13.91 10.77
C ILE A 701 -15.79 13.58 12.26
N GLU A 702 -16.99 13.78 12.78
CA GLU A 702 -17.37 13.54 14.17
C GLU A 702 -18.62 12.67 14.23
N ASP A 703 -18.91 12.09 15.39
CA ASP A 703 -20.05 11.18 15.60
C ASP A 703 -21.42 11.85 15.35
N TYR A 704 -21.47 13.18 15.34
CA TYR A 704 -22.68 13.97 15.10
C TYR A 704 -22.73 14.62 13.70
N GLY A 705 -21.66 14.56 12.90
CA GLY A 705 -21.65 15.17 11.57
C GLY A 705 -20.28 15.40 10.95
N VAL A 706 -20.28 16.03 9.78
CA VAL A 706 -19.10 16.29 8.94
C VAL A 706 -18.87 17.79 8.81
N PHE A 707 -17.67 18.25 9.12
CA PHE A 707 -17.26 19.64 8.93
C PHE A 707 -16.71 19.84 7.54
N VAL A 708 -17.29 20.77 6.79
CA VAL A 708 -17.00 21.00 5.38
C VAL A 708 -16.51 22.44 5.21
N THR A 709 -15.31 22.61 4.65
CA THR A 709 -14.74 23.90 4.29
C THR A 709 -15.10 24.24 2.86
N THR A 710 -15.65 25.43 2.65
CA THR A 710 -16.05 25.92 1.32
C THR A 710 -15.33 27.23 1.02
N GLU A 711 -15.41 27.71 -0.22
CA GLU A 711 -14.91 29.03 -0.62
C GLU A 711 -15.57 30.19 0.16
N TYR A 712 -16.68 29.93 0.85
CA TYR A 712 -17.43 30.90 1.67
C TYR A 712 -17.25 30.71 3.19
N GLY A 713 -16.42 29.75 3.63
CA GLY A 713 -16.15 29.46 5.03
C GLY A 713 -16.49 28.02 5.45
N ASP A 714 -16.33 27.74 6.75
CA ASP A 714 -16.56 26.42 7.36
C ASP A 714 -18.04 26.24 7.75
N GLY A 715 -18.60 25.07 7.46
CA GLY A 715 -19.95 24.68 7.87
C GLY A 715 -20.08 23.23 8.29
N LEU A 716 -21.21 22.89 8.94
CA LEU A 716 -21.49 21.56 9.48
C LEU A 716 -22.59 20.87 8.67
N LEU A 717 -22.32 19.65 8.22
CA LEU A 717 -23.30 18.68 7.74
C LEU A 717 -23.66 17.74 8.89
N HIS A 718 -24.78 18.00 9.57
CA HIS A 718 -25.22 17.18 10.71
C HIS A 718 -25.71 15.80 10.25
N LYS A 719 -25.56 14.76 11.08
CA LYS A 719 -25.90 13.36 10.73
C LYS A 719 -27.34 13.15 10.24
N SER A 720 -28.30 13.90 10.80
CA SER A 720 -29.71 13.86 10.38
C SER A 720 -29.97 14.47 8.99
N GLN A 721 -28.98 15.15 8.41
CA GLN A 721 -29.02 15.76 7.09
C GLN A 721 -28.27 14.96 6.03
N ILE A 722 -27.80 13.74 6.36
CA ILE A 722 -27.01 12.89 5.46
C ILE A 722 -27.91 11.94 4.64
N SER A 723 -28.84 11.19 5.25
CA SER A 723 -29.74 10.23 4.58
C SER A 723 -31.21 10.42 5.00
N PHE A 724 -32.09 9.75 4.26
CA PHE A 724 -33.50 9.56 4.62
C PHE A 724 -33.69 8.44 5.66
N ASP A 725 -32.76 7.49 5.74
CA ASP A 725 -32.75 6.40 6.72
C ASP A 725 -31.94 6.74 7.98
N TRP A 726 -32.09 5.95 9.04
CA TRP A 726 -31.29 6.09 10.25
C TRP A 726 -29.83 5.69 9.98
N ILE A 727 -28.89 6.58 10.33
CA ILE A 727 -27.44 6.38 10.13
C ILE A 727 -26.74 6.38 11.49
N GLU A 728 -25.91 5.37 11.77
CA GLU A 728 -25.07 5.32 12.97
C GLU A 728 -23.76 6.12 12.80
N SER A 729 -23.07 6.44 13.90
CA SER A 729 -21.81 7.20 13.85
C SER A 729 -20.72 6.51 13.00
N SER A 730 -20.72 5.17 12.94
CA SER A 730 -19.81 4.37 12.10
C SER A 730 -20.06 4.57 10.60
N ASP A 731 -21.29 4.86 10.22
CA ASP A 731 -21.70 4.97 8.83
C ASP A 731 -21.32 6.33 8.22
N ILE A 732 -21.27 7.40 9.02
CA ILE A 732 -20.80 8.72 8.58
C ILE A 732 -19.35 8.63 8.06
N LYS A 733 -18.50 7.86 8.76
CA LYS A 733 -17.11 7.60 8.38
C LYS A 733 -16.97 6.67 7.17
N ARG A 734 -18.03 5.95 6.80
CA ARG A 734 -18.09 5.12 5.57
C ARG A 734 -18.54 5.94 4.36
N ILE A 735 -19.45 6.89 4.57
CA ILE A 735 -20.01 7.72 3.50
C ILE A 735 -19.02 8.82 3.08
N PHE A 736 -18.29 9.41 4.04
CA PHE A 736 -17.41 10.56 3.82
C PHE A 736 -15.98 10.32 4.31
N SER A 737 -15.01 10.80 3.54
CA SER A 737 -13.57 10.71 3.86
C SER A 737 -12.97 12.09 4.16
N LEU A 738 -11.90 12.15 4.98
CA LEU A 738 -11.18 13.39 5.24
C LEU A 738 -10.58 13.94 3.93
N LYS A 739 -10.64 15.26 3.75
CA LYS A 739 -10.25 16.00 2.53
C LYS A 739 -11.05 15.66 1.27
N GLU A 740 -12.13 14.89 1.37
CA GLU A 740 -13.00 14.60 0.24
C GLU A 740 -13.72 15.87 -0.24
N SER A 741 -13.77 16.10 -1.55
CA SER A 741 -14.61 17.15 -2.15
C SER A 741 -16.04 16.64 -2.33
N ILE A 742 -16.98 17.25 -1.63
CA ILE A 742 -18.39 16.86 -1.63
C ILE A 742 -19.29 18.01 -2.05
N LYS A 743 -20.41 17.67 -2.69
CA LYS A 743 -21.49 18.61 -3.01
C LYS A 743 -22.48 18.67 -1.87
N VAL A 744 -22.72 19.85 -1.35
CA VAL A 744 -23.67 20.08 -0.25
C VAL A 744 -24.58 21.26 -0.56
N LYS A 745 -25.85 21.16 -0.15
CA LYS A 745 -26.80 22.26 -0.27
C LYS A 745 -26.78 23.09 1.00
N VAL A 746 -26.75 24.41 0.88
CA VAL A 746 -26.80 25.34 2.01
C VAL A 746 -28.17 25.27 2.65
N LEU A 747 -28.24 24.70 3.87
CA LEU A 747 -29.48 24.54 4.61
C LEU A 747 -29.85 25.82 5.34
N GLU A 748 -28.93 26.41 6.10
CA GLU A 748 -29.15 27.64 6.87
C GLU A 748 -27.83 28.42 7.06
N ILE A 749 -27.93 29.74 7.21
CA ILE A 749 -26.78 30.63 7.46
C ILE A 749 -27.03 31.35 8.80
N LYS A 750 -26.44 30.82 9.88
CA LYS A 750 -26.33 31.48 11.20
C LYS A 750 -24.82 31.67 11.49
N PRO A 751 -24.27 31.94 12.71
CA PRO A 751 -22.85 32.32 12.82
C PRO A 751 -21.86 31.23 12.33
N LYS A 752 -22.35 30.00 12.07
CA LYS A 752 -21.72 28.98 11.24
C LYS A 752 -22.71 28.51 10.16
N ILE A 753 -22.22 28.06 9.01
CA ILE A 753 -23.04 27.57 7.89
C ILE A 753 -23.52 26.14 8.19
N GLU A 754 -24.80 25.86 7.95
CA GLU A 754 -25.33 24.48 8.02
C GLU A 754 -25.60 23.93 6.63
N PHE A 755 -25.23 22.66 6.43
CA PHE A 755 -25.32 21.96 5.16
C PHE A 755 -26.31 20.79 5.22
N THR A 756 -26.89 20.46 4.07
CA THR A 756 -27.67 19.23 3.87
C THR A 756 -27.19 18.46 2.66
N PHE A 757 -27.01 17.15 2.83
CA PHE A 757 -26.61 16.22 1.78
C PHE A 757 -27.85 15.51 1.21
N LYS A 758 -28.81 15.08 2.04
CA LYS A 758 -30.10 14.59 1.53
C LYS A 758 -30.87 15.65 0.72
N GLY A 759 -30.61 16.94 0.97
CA GLY A 759 -31.21 18.02 0.19
C GLY A 759 -30.67 18.19 -1.25
N ILE A 760 -29.64 17.45 -1.65
CA ILE A 760 -29.22 17.35 -3.07
C ILE A 760 -29.97 16.24 -3.82
N TYR A 761 -30.65 15.34 -3.11
CA TYR A 761 -31.58 14.38 -3.73
C TYR A 761 -32.80 15.12 -4.31
N GLY A 762 -33.18 14.78 -5.55
CA GLY A 762 -34.17 15.53 -6.33
C GLY A 762 -33.61 16.71 -7.12
N THR A 763 -32.27 16.84 -7.23
CA THR A 763 -31.58 17.81 -8.11
C THR A 763 -30.73 17.08 -9.16
N ASP A 764 -29.99 17.81 -10.01
CA ASP A 764 -29.05 17.22 -10.99
C ASP A 764 -27.96 16.34 -10.34
N TYR A 765 -27.79 16.43 -9.02
CA TYR A 765 -26.85 15.61 -8.24
C TYR A 765 -27.51 14.39 -7.58
N SER A 766 -28.73 14.01 -7.99
CA SER A 766 -29.45 12.86 -7.41
C SER A 766 -28.70 11.54 -7.61
N GLU A 767 -28.10 11.31 -8.78
CA GLU A 767 -27.28 10.12 -9.04
C GLU A 767 -26.03 10.09 -8.16
N TYR A 768 -25.39 11.24 -7.93
CA TYR A 768 -24.25 11.37 -7.01
C TYR A 768 -24.67 11.05 -5.57
N PHE A 769 -25.81 11.55 -5.11
CA PHE A 769 -26.38 11.19 -3.81
C PHE A 769 -26.63 9.68 -3.69
N SER A 770 -27.33 9.09 -4.66
CA SER A 770 -27.65 7.65 -4.66
C SER A 770 -26.41 6.77 -4.70
N SER A 771 -25.39 7.14 -5.48
CA SER A 771 -24.11 6.41 -5.53
C SER A 771 -23.36 6.43 -4.20
N LYS A 772 -23.42 7.55 -3.46
CA LYS A 772 -22.83 7.67 -2.12
C LYS A 772 -23.61 6.90 -1.06
N MET A 773 -24.93 6.82 -1.19
CA MET A 773 -25.78 6.05 -0.27
C MET A 773 -25.67 4.53 -0.49
N GLN A 774 -25.37 4.06 -1.71
CA GLN A 774 -25.10 2.64 -2.00
C GLN A 774 -23.90 2.05 -1.23
N ILE A 775 -23.03 2.89 -0.66
CA ILE A 775 -21.92 2.48 0.20
C ILE A 775 -22.45 1.81 1.49
N LEU A 776 -23.63 2.20 1.97
CA LEU A 776 -24.24 1.65 3.19
C LEU A 776 -24.83 0.25 3.00
N GLU A 777 -25.19 -0.12 1.77
CA GLU A 777 -25.80 -1.42 1.46
C GLU A 777 -24.78 -2.55 1.27
N ASN A 778 -23.49 -2.23 1.20
CA ASN A 778 -22.45 -3.18 0.86
C ASN A 778 -21.50 -3.43 2.04
N GLU A 779 -21.61 -4.64 2.61
CA GLU A 779 -20.65 -5.18 3.56
C GLU A 779 -19.20 -5.05 3.05
N PHE A 780 -18.37 -4.46 3.90
CA PHE A 780 -16.91 -4.37 3.85
C PHE A 780 -16.30 -3.89 2.52
N VAL A 781 -16.28 -2.57 2.34
CA VAL A 781 -15.17 -1.92 1.62
C VAL A 781 -14.38 -1.15 2.67
N GLU A 782 -13.28 -1.74 3.15
CA GLU A 782 -12.23 -0.94 3.77
C GLU A 782 -11.70 -0.01 2.67
N ASP A 783 -11.86 1.28 2.88
CA ASP A 783 -11.37 2.31 1.96
C ASP A 783 -9.84 2.41 2.12
N TYR A 784 -9.13 1.48 1.46
CA TYR A 784 -7.66 1.42 1.44
C TYR A 784 -7.02 2.63 0.73
N ASP A 785 -7.81 3.50 0.09
CA ASP A 785 -7.36 4.68 -0.65
C ASP A 785 -7.62 6.02 0.05
N ASN A 786 -7.75 6.02 1.38
CA ASN A 786 -7.69 7.25 2.19
C ASN A 786 -6.29 7.92 2.19
N GLU A 787 -5.29 7.30 1.55
CA GLU A 787 -3.97 7.90 1.40
C GLU A 787 -3.99 9.02 0.34
N ASP A 788 -3.51 10.19 0.76
CA ASP A 788 -3.42 11.40 -0.05
C ASP A 788 -2.67 11.13 -1.38
N LEU A 789 -3.35 11.24 -2.51
CA LEU A 789 -2.76 10.94 -3.83
C LEU A 789 -1.52 11.81 -4.09
N GLN A 790 -1.54 13.05 -3.58
CA GLN A 790 -0.43 13.97 -3.70
C GLN A 790 0.80 13.49 -2.92
N TYR A 791 0.59 12.85 -1.76
CA TYR A 791 1.66 12.20 -0.99
C TYR A 791 2.31 11.11 -1.83
N LYS A 792 1.51 10.23 -2.45
CA LYS A 792 2.02 9.12 -3.28
C LYS A 792 2.85 9.64 -4.45
N ILE A 793 2.40 10.69 -5.13
CA ILE A 793 3.15 11.32 -6.23
C ILE A 793 4.50 11.83 -5.76
N GLU A 794 4.55 12.57 -4.65
CA GLU A 794 5.80 13.14 -4.13
C GLU A 794 6.77 12.06 -3.64
N TYR A 795 6.26 11.02 -2.98
CA TYR A 795 7.06 9.85 -2.59
C TYR A 795 7.69 9.18 -3.82
N GLN A 796 6.91 8.98 -4.89
CA GLN A 796 7.38 8.37 -6.13
C GLN A 796 8.47 9.22 -6.79
N LYS A 797 8.32 10.56 -6.84
CA LYS A 797 9.35 11.47 -7.36
C LYS A 797 10.65 11.36 -6.55
N GLY A 798 10.56 11.35 -5.22
CA GLY A 798 11.72 11.17 -4.34
C GLY A 798 12.49 9.88 -4.64
N ALA A 799 11.76 8.77 -4.77
CA ALA A 799 12.35 7.47 -5.09
C ALA A 799 12.99 7.41 -6.48
N VAL A 800 12.41 8.08 -7.49
CA VAL A 800 13.02 8.17 -8.82
C VAL A 800 14.40 8.82 -8.74
N PHE A 801 14.55 9.94 -8.02
CA PHE A 801 15.84 10.60 -7.86
C PHE A 801 16.82 9.80 -7.00
N GLU A 802 16.34 9.12 -5.96
CA GLU A 802 17.15 8.23 -5.14
C GLU A 802 17.74 7.08 -5.98
N TYR A 803 16.90 6.43 -6.79
CA TYR A 803 17.33 5.35 -7.68
C TYR A 803 18.31 5.88 -8.73
N PHE A 804 18.04 7.08 -9.28
CA PHE A 804 18.93 7.71 -10.25
C PHE A 804 20.30 8.06 -9.66
N ALA A 805 20.36 8.43 -8.37
CA ALA A 805 21.61 8.68 -7.66
C ALA A 805 22.48 7.42 -7.59
N MET A 806 21.88 6.24 -7.40
CA MET A 806 22.63 4.98 -7.31
C MET A 806 23.33 4.60 -8.61
N PHE A 807 22.83 5.07 -9.76
CA PHE A 807 23.45 4.89 -11.07
C PHE A 807 24.52 5.95 -11.45
N GLN A 808 24.84 6.88 -10.55
CA GLN A 808 25.92 7.85 -10.79
C GLN A 808 27.27 7.29 -10.37
N TYR A 809 28.30 7.54 -11.19
CA TYR A 809 29.67 7.14 -10.87
C TYR A 809 30.35 8.16 -9.95
N LEU A 810 30.14 9.46 -10.21
CA LEU A 810 30.75 10.56 -9.44
C LEU A 810 29.99 10.81 -8.14
N LYS A 811 30.72 10.97 -7.02
CA LYS A 811 30.15 11.19 -5.69
C LYS A 811 29.36 12.50 -5.61
N GLU A 812 29.83 13.54 -6.31
CA GLU A 812 29.18 14.85 -6.39
C GLU A 812 27.79 14.73 -7.03
N GLN A 813 27.68 13.93 -8.09
CA GLN A 813 26.40 13.66 -8.76
C GLN A 813 25.47 12.85 -7.84
N LYS A 814 26.00 11.85 -7.10
CA LYS A 814 25.20 11.13 -6.08
C LYS A 814 24.64 12.08 -5.04
N ILE A 815 25.48 12.93 -4.44
CA ILE A 815 25.08 13.93 -3.45
C ILE A 815 24.01 14.87 -4.02
N LYS A 816 24.21 15.38 -5.25
CA LYS A 816 23.25 16.25 -5.93
C LYS A 816 21.86 15.61 -6.05
N TYR A 817 21.77 14.38 -6.57
CA TYR A 817 20.48 13.72 -6.76
C TYR A 817 19.84 13.26 -5.45
N LEU A 818 20.64 12.87 -4.44
CA LEU A 818 20.13 12.58 -3.11
C LEU A 818 19.58 13.84 -2.40
N LYS A 819 20.20 15.02 -2.60
CA LYS A 819 19.66 16.31 -2.12
C LYS A 819 18.29 16.60 -2.74
N ILE A 820 18.13 16.30 -4.03
CA ILE A 820 16.84 16.44 -4.73
C ILE A 820 15.81 15.41 -4.22
N ALA A 821 16.18 14.13 -4.09
CA ALA A 821 15.30 13.10 -3.53
C ALA A 821 14.81 13.47 -2.12
N LYS A 822 15.71 14.01 -1.29
CA LYS A 822 15.40 14.46 0.07
C LYS A 822 14.35 15.57 0.09
N SER A 823 14.36 16.52 -0.86
CA SER A 823 13.35 17.59 -0.87
C SER A 823 11.95 17.03 -1.07
N PHE A 824 11.80 16.00 -1.92
CA PHE A 824 10.53 15.30 -2.13
C PHE A 824 10.11 14.49 -0.89
N TYR A 825 11.00 13.70 -0.28
CA TYR A 825 10.63 12.95 0.93
C TYR A 825 10.31 13.85 2.12
N SER A 826 10.94 15.02 2.21
CA SER A 826 10.65 16.00 3.27
C SER A 826 9.21 16.53 3.18
N ASN A 827 8.62 16.57 1.98
CA ASN A 827 7.22 16.93 1.76
C ASN A 827 6.27 15.87 2.32
N THR A 828 6.67 14.60 2.29
CA THR A 828 5.87 13.45 2.72
C THR A 828 5.98 13.12 4.22
N GLN A 829 6.71 13.91 5.02
CA GLN A 829 7.00 13.58 6.44
C GLN A 829 7.55 12.15 6.65
N ASN A 830 8.14 11.56 5.61
CA ASN A 830 8.58 10.18 5.63
C ASN A 830 9.96 10.07 6.29
N ALA A 831 10.14 9.03 7.10
CA ALA A 831 11.40 8.73 7.80
C ALA A 831 12.60 8.60 6.82
N ARG A 832 12.34 8.27 5.55
CA ARG A 832 13.33 8.21 4.46
C ARG A 832 14.07 9.53 4.22
N SER A 833 13.47 10.67 4.55
CA SER A 833 14.18 11.96 4.50
C SER A 833 15.34 12.05 5.50
N TYR A 834 15.21 11.41 6.67
CA TYR A 834 16.28 11.31 7.67
C TYR A 834 17.36 10.33 7.24
N LEU A 835 16.98 9.19 6.63
CA LEU A 835 17.93 8.26 6.04
C LEU A 835 18.77 8.92 4.93
N LEU A 836 18.16 9.75 4.08
CA LEU A 836 18.93 10.46 3.06
C LEU A 836 19.91 11.49 3.65
N ASN A 837 19.61 12.09 4.81
CA ASN A 837 20.60 12.94 5.49
C ASN A 837 21.85 12.15 5.88
N ILE A 838 21.64 10.95 6.41
CA ILE A 838 22.69 10.03 6.82
C ILE A 838 23.57 9.66 5.62
N TYR A 839 22.96 9.32 4.48
CA TYR A 839 23.72 9.07 3.24
C TYR A 839 24.42 10.32 2.69
N LEU A 840 23.80 11.49 2.77
CA LEU A 840 24.44 12.74 2.33
C LEU A 840 25.69 13.05 3.15
N GLU A 841 25.61 12.94 4.48
CA GLU A 841 26.76 13.12 5.38
C GLU A 841 27.85 12.08 5.13
N TYR A 842 27.48 10.82 4.81
CA TYR A 842 28.41 9.78 4.40
C TYR A 842 29.18 10.14 3.12
N PHE A 843 28.47 10.51 2.05
CA PHE A 843 29.12 10.82 0.78
C PHE A 843 29.94 12.12 0.86
N GLU A 844 29.49 13.12 1.64
CA GLU A 844 30.28 14.31 1.95
C GLU A 844 31.54 13.97 2.75
N SER A 845 31.46 12.99 3.67
CA SER A 845 32.62 12.48 4.40
C SER A 845 33.63 11.79 3.48
N LEU A 846 33.15 10.99 2.53
CA LEU A 846 34.02 10.39 1.51
C LEU A 846 34.67 11.45 0.62
N ARG A 847 33.95 12.52 0.28
CA ARG A 847 34.49 13.65 -0.49
C ARG A 847 35.58 14.40 0.28
N LYS A 848 35.33 14.72 1.56
CA LYS A 848 36.34 15.32 2.45
C LYS A 848 37.56 14.41 2.64
N LEU A 849 37.35 13.09 2.68
CA LEU A 849 38.46 12.13 2.71
C LEU A 849 39.28 12.19 1.43
N ASP A 850 38.65 12.29 0.24
CA ASP A 850 39.35 12.50 -1.03
C ASP A 850 40.21 13.78 -0.98
N GLU A 851 39.65 14.91 -0.52
CA GLU A 851 40.39 16.19 -0.36
C GLU A 851 41.58 16.06 0.61
N LEU A 852 41.39 15.33 1.72
CA LEU A 852 42.46 15.05 2.67
C LEU A 852 43.58 14.20 2.06
N MET A 853 43.25 13.27 1.16
CA MET A 853 44.26 12.43 0.50
C MET A 853 45.18 13.23 -0.43
N GLU A 854 44.66 14.27 -1.07
CA GLU A 854 45.42 15.18 -1.93
C GLU A 854 46.37 16.06 -1.10
N ASN A 855 45.87 16.65 0.01
CA ASN A 855 46.61 17.59 0.86
C ASN A 855 46.75 17.12 2.32
N TYR A 856 47.29 15.91 2.49
CA TYR A 856 47.41 15.26 3.79
C TYR A 856 48.39 15.97 4.73
N SER A 857 47.93 16.27 5.95
CA SER A 857 48.74 16.60 7.13
C SER A 857 48.05 16.03 8.37
N PHE A 858 48.79 15.70 9.44
CA PHE A 858 48.19 15.24 10.69
C PHE A 858 47.15 16.23 11.25
N SER A 859 47.40 17.53 11.13
CA SER A 859 46.47 18.59 11.56
C SER A 859 45.14 18.56 10.78
N ASN A 860 45.20 18.44 9.45
CA ASN A 860 44.00 18.32 8.60
C ASN A 860 43.22 17.03 8.89
N TYR A 861 43.92 15.95 9.22
CA TYR A 861 43.29 14.68 9.62
C TYR A 861 42.54 14.81 10.95
N GLU A 862 43.08 15.51 11.95
CA GLU A 862 42.38 15.75 13.22
C GLU A 862 41.13 16.64 13.06
N ILE A 863 41.15 17.61 12.14
CA ILE A 863 39.95 18.38 11.76
C ILE A 863 38.91 17.45 11.12
N PHE A 864 39.32 16.64 10.15
CA PHE A 864 38.45 15.64 9.53
C PHE A 864 37.85 14.66 10.56
N LYS A 865 38.63 14.21 11.54
CA LYS A 865 38.19 13.31 12.61
C LYS A 865 37.12 13.94 13.51
N LYS A 866 37.24 15.24 13.81
CA LYS A 866 36.20 15.99 14.53
C LYS A 866 34.90 16.11 13.72
N ASP A 867 35.01 16.37 12.42
CA ASP A 867 33.85 16.44 11.52
C ASP A 867 33.09 15.10 11.46
N ILE A 868 33.81 13.97 11.42
CA ILE A 868 33.22 12.62 11.40
C ILE A 868 32.50 12.29 12.71
N LEU A 869 33.06 12.70 13.86
CA LEU A 869 32.40 12.55 15.17
C LEU A 869 31.05 13.29 15.25
N ALA A 870 31.00 14.51 14.72
CA ALA A 870 29.78 15.32 14.71
C ALA A 870 28.64 14.68 13.89
N ILE A 871 28.96 13.79 12.93
CA ILE A 871 27.95 13.02 12.19
C ILE A 871 27.29 11.98 13.10
N LYS A 872 28.09 11.27 13.92
CA LYS A 872 27.59 10.24 14.85
C LYS A 872 26.61 10.81 15.86
N GLU A 873 26.87 12.01 16.37
CA GLU A 873 26.01 12.70 17.35
C GLU A 873 24.68 13.19 16.75
N LYS A 874 24.61 13.41 15.43
CA LYS A 874 23.40 13.82 14.72
C LYS A 874 22.45 12.67 14.38
N VAL A 875 22.90 11.41 14.43
CA VAL A 875 22.07 10.24 14.09
C VAL A 875 21.18 9.88 15.29
N GLN A 876 19.86 9.96 15.10
CA GLN A 876 18.89 9.60 16.14
C GLN A 876 18.76 8.07 16.28
N PRO A 877 18.63 7.53 17.51
CA PRO A 877 18.46 6.08 17.74
C PRO A 877 17.27 5.46 17.00
N GLN A 878 16.14 6.16 16.94
CA GLN A 878 14.93 5.72 16.23
C GLN A 878 15.16 5.53 14.72
N THR A 879 16.10 6.28 14.13
CA THR A 879 16.46 6.11 12.71
C THR A 879 17.21 4.80 12.48
N ILE A 880 17.98 4.33 13.47
CA ILE A 880 18.73 3.07 13.41
C ILE A 880 17.78 1.87 13.57
N GLU A 881 16.74 2.01 14.40
CA GLU A 881 15.68 1.01 14.54
C GLU A 881 14.86 0.85 13.26
N ASN A 882 14.50 1.98 12.64
CA ASN A 882 13.70 2.00 11.41
C ASN A 882 14.50 1.65 10.14
N PHE A 883 15.82 1.89 10.14
CA PHE A 883 16.69 1.62 8.97
C PHE A 883 17.99 0.93 9.42
N PRO A 884 17.97 -0.41 9.55
CA PRO A 884 19.10 -1.17 10.08
C PRO A 884 20.41 -1.00 9.30
N GLU A 885 20.38 -0.71 8.00
CA GLU A 885 21.59 -0.53 7.19
C GLU A 885 22.36 0.77 7.52
N SER A 886 21.72 1.72 8.20
CA SER A 886 22.41 2.90 8.75
C SER A 886 23.51 2.50 9.76
N LYS A 887 23.46 1.27 10.29
CA LYS A 887 24.55 0.67 11.08
C LYS A 887 25.84 0.54 10.29
N ASN A 888 25.79 0.27 8.98
CA ASN A 888 26.98 0.15 8.14
C ASN A 888 27.68 1.52 8.01
N LEU A 889 26.90 2.61 7.99
CA LEU A 889 27.48 3.95 8.08
C LEU A 889 28.14 4.19 9.43
N LEU A 890 27.44 3.88 10.53
CA LEU A 890 28.00 4.09 11.87
C LEU A 890 29.26 3.25 12.09
N PHE A 891 29.30 2.04 11.55
CA PHE A 891 30.46 1.17 11.53
C PHE A 891 31.61 1.79 10.73
N PHE A 892 31.33 2.37 9.56
CA PHE A 892 32.31 3.13 8.78
C PHE A 892 32.86 4.35 9.52
N VAL A 893 31.98 5.14 10.13
CA VAL A 893 32.30 6.32 10.96
C VAL A 893 33.19 5.91 12.13
N ASP A 894 32.88 4.80 12.79
CA ASP A 894 33.66 4.25 13.89
C ASP A 894 35.06 3.82 13.45
N ILE A 895 35.20 3.17 12.29
CA ILE A 895 36.52 2.80 11.76
C ILE A 895 37.39 4.04 11.50
N LEU A 896 36.84 5.07 10.85
CA LEU A 896 37.58 6.31 10.57
C LEU A 896 37.92 7.07 11.84
N TYR A 897 37.00 7.14 12.81
CA TYR A 897 37.26 7.76 14.10
C TYR A 897 38.35 7.04 14.89
N LEU A 898 38.36 5.71 14.85
CA LEU A 898 39.33 4.88 15.58
C LEU A 898 40.69 4.82 14.87
N PHE A 899 40.81 5.27 13.62
CA PHE A 899 42.08 5.27 12.89
C PHE A 899 43.13 6.14 13.60
N ASN A 900 44.35 5.60 13.74
CA ASN A 900 45.48 6.12 14.50
C ASN A 900 45.29 6.26 16.02
N SER A 901 44.28 5.62 16.61
CA SER A 901 44.11 5.63 18.07
C SER A 901 45.15 4.74 18.78
N LYS A 902 45.79 5.27 19.82
CA LYS A 902 46.77 4.56 20.67
C LYS A 902 46.20 4.03 21.99
N THR A 903 44.97 4.37 22.35
CA THR A 903 44.39 3.99 23.65
C THR A 903 43.82 2.57 23.65
N ASP A 904 44.08 1.83 24.72
CA ASP A 904 43.62 0.44 24.90
C ASP A 904 42.10 0.28 24.71
N ASN A 905 41.32 1.23 25.26
CA ASN A 905 39.86 1.21 25.14
C ASN A 905 39.39 1.29 23.67
N ASN A 906 40.06 2.10 22.85
CA ASN A 906 39.72 2.24 21.43
C ASN A 906 40.17 1.02 20.61
N LEU A 907 41.30 0.40 20.97
CA LEU A 907 41.76 -0.85 20.38
C LEU A 907 40.77 -2.00 20.68
N ILE A 908 40.28 -2.10 21.92
CA ILE A 908 39.25 -3.07 22.33
C ILE A 908 37.94 -2.82 21.58
N LYS A 909 37.50 -1.57 21.45
CA LYS A 909 36.31 -1.22 20.65
C LYS A 909 36.45 -1.68 19.20
N LEU A 910 37.59 -1.39 18.56
CA LEU A 910 37.86 -1.80 17.19
C LEU A 910 37.93 -3.34 17.03
N PHE A 911 38.48 -4.04 18.03
CA PHE A 911 38.49 -5.50 18.07
C PHE A 911 37.09 -6.10 18.20
N ASN A 912 36.23 -5.52 19.05
CA ASN A 912 34.84 -5.96 19.21
C ASN A 912 34.02 -5.76 17.93
N LEU A 913 34.25 -4.67 17.20
CA LEU A 913 33.65 -4.42 15.88
C LEU A 913 34.00 -5.54 14.87
N ILE A 914 35.15 -6.19 15.01
CA ILE A 914 35.57 -7.30 14.15
C ILE A 914 34.92 -8.64 14.54
N LYS A 915 34.42 -8.84 15.77
CA LYS A 915 34.02 -10.15 16.28
C LYS A 915 32.55 -10.55 15.98
N ASN A 916 31.62 -9.61 15.92
CA ASN A 916 30.17 -9.88 15.81
C ASN A 916 29.77 -10.54 14.45
N GLN A 917 28.83 -11.50 14.43
CA GLN A 917 28.34 -12.20 13.22
C GLN A 917 27.50 -11.27 12.32
N PHE A 918 27.75 -11.24 11.00
CA PHE A 918 27.06 -10.32 10.06
C PHE A 918 26.91 -10.85 8.62
N GLU A 919 26.01 -10.22 7.86
CA GLU A 919 25.63 -10.45 6.45
C GLU A 919 26.71 -10.02 5.44
N GLU A 920 26.56 -10.37 4.15
CA GLU A 920 27.60 -10.24 3.10
C GLU A 920 28.18 -8.81 2.91
N ASN A 921 27.39 -7.76 3.12
CA ASN A 921 27.84 -6.36 2.95
C ASN A 921 28.81 -5.90 4.06
N ASP A 922 28.73 -6.45 5.27
CA ASP A 922 29.60 -6.13 6.40
C ASP A 922 31.01 -6.73 6.28
N PHE A 923 31.17 -7.75 5.43
CA PHE A 923 32.46 -8.40 5.22
C PHE A 923 33.53 -7.40 4.75
N LYS A 924 33.19 -6.50 3.83
CA LYS A 924 34.11 -5.48 3.30
C LYS A 924 34.56 -4.53 4.40
N LEU A 925 33.62 -4.01 5.20
CA LEU A 925 33.92 -3.09 6.30
C LEU A 925 34.73 -3.76 7.41
N ARG A 926 34.49 -5.04 7.69
CA ARG A 926 35.29 -5.83 8.66
C ARG A 926 36.75 -5.95 8.22
N VAL A 927 37.03 -6.12 6.93
CA VAL A 927 38.41 -6.14 6.43
C VAL A 927 39.08 -4.77 6.62
N VAL A 928 38.35 -3.67 6.37
CA VAL A 928 38.85 -2.31 6.67
C VAL A 928 39.13 -2.16 8.16
N ALA A 929 38.22 -2.59 9.05
CA ALA A 929 38.42 -2.54 10.50
C ALA A 929 39.66 -3.34 10.95
N LYS A 930 39.88 -4.54 10.39
CA LYS A 930 41.09 -5.36 10.65
C LYS A 930 42.37 -4.63 10.24
N ASN A 931 42.38 -4.00 9.07
CA ASN A 931 43.52 -3.23 8.59
C ASN A 931 43.78 -2.00 9.46
N THR A 932 42.73 -1.30 9.88
CA THR A 932 42.82 -0.18 10.82
C THR A 932 43.37 -0.63 12.18
N LEU A 933 42.95 -1.80 12.68
CA LEU A 933 43.46 -2.34 13.94
C LEU A 933 44.94 -2.69 13.83
N ALA A 934 45.35 -3.36 12.74
CA ALA A 934 46.76 -3.66 12.49
C ALA A 934 47.61 -2.38 12.41
N ASN A 935 47.13 -1.34 11.73
CA ASN A 935 47.79 -0.03 11.69
C ASN A 935 47.95 0.57 13.09
N ASN A 936 46.88 0.57 13.89
CA ASN A 936 46.89 1.18 15.22
C ASN A 936 47.82 0.44 16.19
N LEU A 937 47.87 -0.89 16.13
CA LEU A 937 48.78 -1.71 16.93
C LEU A 937 50.25 -1.44 16.56
N ILE A 938 50.55 -1.32 15.27
CA ILE A 938 51.91 -0.94 14.82
C ILE A 938 52.30 0.44 15.35
N ILE A 939 51.36 1.39 15.36
CA ILE A 939 51.61 2.75 15.86
C ILE A 939 51.73 2.79 17.39
N SER A 940 51.05 1.89 18.13
CA SER A 940 51.18 1.82 19.59
C SER A 940 52.50 1.19 20.03
N ASP A 941 53.08 0.29 19.24
CA ASP A 941 54.34 -0.41 19.57
C ASP A 941 55.60 0.39 19.23
N LEU A 942 55.48 1.48 18.46
CA LEU A 942 56.62 2.26 17.96
C LEU A 942 56.78 3.58 18.74
N ASN A 943 57.78 3.62 19.64
CA ASN A 943 58.10 4.76 20.50
C ASN A 943 58.89 5.90 19.81
N GLU A 944 59.40 5.70 18.58
CA GLU A 944 60.35 6.61 17.92
C GLU A 944 59.96 6.96 16.47
N PHE A 945 58.93 7.80 16.29
CA PHE A 945 58.69 8.45 15.00
C PHE A 945 58.86 9.97 15.11
N THR A 946 59.63 10.55 14.20
CA THR A 946 59.56 11.99 13.91
C THR A 946 58.22 12.30 13.24
N GLU A 947 57.67 13.50 13.42
CA GLU A 947 56.36 13.91 12.85
C GLU A 947 56.25 13.57 11.35
N LYS A 948 57.33 13.78 10.60
CA LYS A 948 57.41 13.51 9.15
C LYS A 948 57.28 12.02 8.80
N ASN A 949 57.86 11.13 9.60
CA ASN A 949 57.76 9.69 9.38
C ASN A 949 56.39 9.14 9.78
N LEU A 950 55.75 9.74 10.79
CA LEU A 950 54.38 9.41 11.20
C LEU A 950 53.37 9.84 10.12
N ASP A 951 53.57 11.01 9.51
CA ASP A 951 52.75 11.51 8.41
C ASP A 951 52.82 10.61 7.18
N ASP A 952 54.01 10.22 6.74
CA ASP A 952 54.17 9.32 5.59
C ASP A 952 53.56 7.93 5.85
N PHE A 953 53.77 7.37 7.05
CA PHE A 953 53.19 6.10 7.45
C PHE A 953 51.65 6.15 7.49
N THR A 954 51.10 7.18 8.12
CA THR A 954 49.65 7.36 8.24
C THR A 954 49.01 7.60 6.88
N LYS A 955 49.59 8.48 6.06
CA LYS A 955 49.12 8.77 4.70
C LYS A 955 49.10 7.51 3.85
N LYS A 956 50.13 6.65 3.96
CA LYS A 956 50.19 5.37 3.24
C LYS A 956 49.06 4.41 3.65
N ASN A 957 48.81 4.26 4.95
CA ASN A 957 47.76 3.32 5.42
C ASN A 957 46.35 3.88 5.19
N LEU A 958 46.16 5.19 5.31
CA LEU A 958 44.91 5.85 4.95
C LEU A 958 44.63 5.74 3.45
N LYS A 959 45.64 5.85 2.57
CA LYS A 959 45.53 5.57 1.12
C LYS A 959 45.05 4.14 0.84
N ARG A 960 45.54 3.16 1.61
CA ARG A 960 45.13 1.74 1.45
C ARG A 960 43.67 1.54 1.84
N ILE A 961 43.26 2.10 2.99
CA ILE A 961 41.86 2.09 3.44
C ILE A 961 40.96 2.79 2.40
N HIS A 962 41.37 3.96 1.92
CA HIS A 962 40.68 4.74 0.89
C HIS A 962 40.55 3.99 -0.45
N LYS A 963 41.63 3.37 -0.93
CA LYS A 963 41.62 2.56 -2.17
C LYS A 963 40.68 1.36 -2.04
N TYR A 964 40.69 0.70 -0.89
CA TYR A 964 39.82 -0.46 -0.60
C TYR A 964 38.34 -0.07 -0.55
N LEU A 965 38.02 1.08 0.03
CA LEU A 965 36.65 1.64 0.06
C LEU A 965 36.15 2.02 -1.33
N ASN A 966 37.02 2.50 -2.22
CA ASN A 966 36.65 2.89 -3.58
C ASN A 966 36.53 1.71 -4.56
N HIS A 967 37.32 0.63 -4.40
CA HIS A 967 37.43 -0.44 -5.43
C HIS A 967 37.03 -1.85 -4.97
N GLY A 968 36.81 -2.07 -3.66
CA GLY A 968 36.43 -3.39 -3.12
C GLY A 968 37.55 -4.44 -3.15
N VAL A 969 37.25 -5.63 -2.62
CA VAL A 969 38.21 -6.70 -2.25
C VAL A 969 39.10 -7.20 -3.40
N HIS A 970 38.74 -6.97 -4.66
CA HIS A 970 39.44 -7.51 -5.83
C HIS A 970 40.53 -6.60 -6.44
N SER A 971 40.96 -5.52 -5.78
CA SER A 971 41.99 -4.62 -6.33
C SER A 971 43.21 -4.34 -5.42
N ILE A 972 43.49 -5.21 -4.45
CA ILE A 972 44.78 -5.18 -3.74
C ILE A 972 45.60 -6.39 -4.16
N GLU A 973 46.09 -6.36 -5.39
CA GLU A 973 47.47 -6.81 -5.57
C GLU A 973 48.34 -5.81 -4.79
N GLU A 974 49.32 -6.30 -4.01
CA GLU A 974 50.40 -5.42 -3.53
C GLU A 974 50.90 -4.66 -4.75
N SER A 975 50.93 -3.32 -4.72
CA SER A 975 51.42 -2.59 -5.89
C SER A 975 52.84 -3.07 -6.18
N ILE A 976 53.22 -3.13 -7.45
CA ILE A 976 54.59 -3.50 -7.85
C ILE A 976 55.61 -2.70 -7.03
N GLU A 977 55.30 -1.44 -6.72
CA GLU A 977 56.08 -0.55 -5.86
C GLU A 977 56.18 -1.02 -4.40
N ASP A 978 55.10 -1.55 -3.82
CA ASP A 978 55.07 -2.09 -2.45
C ASP A 978 55.78 -3.44 -2.36
N ILE A 979 55.63 -4.31 -3.37
CA ILE A 979 56.40 -5.57 -3.51
C ILE A 979 57.88 -5.23 -3.62
N HIS A 980 58.24 -4.34 -4.55
CA HIS A 980 59.63 -3.91 -4.74
C HIS A 980 60.21 -3.24 -3.49
N ALA A 981 59.45 -2.43 -2.75
CA ALA A 981 59.94 -1.81 -1.52
C ALA A 981 60.19 -2.82 -0.41
N LYS A 982 59.34 -3.85 -0.29
CA LYS A 982 59.49 -4.94 0.67
C LYS A 982 60.66 -5.85 0.31
N GLU A 983 60.76 -6.27 -0.95
CA GLU A 983 61.88 -7.03 -1.49
C GLU A 983 63.21 -6.29 -1.31
N LEU A 984 63.24 -4.97 -1.57
CA LEU A 984 64.43 -4.15 -1.37
C LEU A 984 64.83 -4.12 0.12
N LYS A 985 63.88 -4.01 1.04
CA LYS A 985 64.14 -3.96 2.49
C LYS A 985 64.62 -5.30 3.03
N GLU A 986 64.03 -6.40 2.57
CA GLU A 986 64.47 -7.77 2.90
C GLU A 986 65.85 -8.07 2.31
N LYS A 987 66.11 -7.66 1.06
CA LYS A 987 67.43 -7.76 0.42
C LYS A 987 68.50 -6.96 1.16
N ILE A 988 68.23 -5.71 1.55
CA ILE A 988 69.17 -4.89 2.32
C ILE A 988 69.54 -5.60 3.64
N LYS A 989 68.55 -6.19 4.33
CA LYS A 989 68.78 -6.95 5.57
C LYS A 989 69.61 -8.23 5.32
N TYR A 990 69.33 -8.95 4.25
CA TYR A 990 70.12 -10.13 3.85
C TYR A 990 71.59 -9.75 3.56
N ILE A 991 71.83 -8.66 2.84
CA ILE A 991 73.19 -8.19 2.53
C ILE A 991 73.91 -7.67 3.75
N GLN A 992 73.23 -6.95 4.65
CA GLN A 992 73.82 -6.57 5.94
C GLN A 992 74.19 -7.80 6.79
N ASN A 993 73.42 -8.88 6.72
CA ASN A 993 73.79 -10.15 7.36
C ASN A 993 74.96 -10.84 6.65
N LEU A 994 75.06 -10.75 5.32
CA LEU A 994 76.17 -11.30 4.54
C LEU A 994 77.49 -10.56 4.83
N ILE A 995 77.45 -9.23 4.98
CA ILE A 995 78.62 -8.41 5.34
C ILE A 995 79.10 -8.72 6.78
N LYS A 996 78.21 -9.13 7.68
CA LYS A 996 78.56 -9.56 9.05
C LYS A 996 79.24 -10.95 9.10
N GLN A 997 79.25 -11.70 8.00
CA GLN A 997 79.99 -12.96 7.91
C GLN A 997 81.46 -12.66 7.61
N ASP A 998 82.36 -13.42 8.23
CA ASP A 998 83.79 -13.32 7.92
C ASP A 998 84.10 -13.87 6.51
N GLU A 999 85.19 -13.41 5.90
CA GLU A 999 85.68 -13.94 4.62
C GLU A 999 85.97 -15.44 4.72
N GLY A 1000 85.74 -16.17 3.64
CA GLY A 1000 85.91 -17.63 3.64
C GLY A 1000 85.97 -18.22 2.24
N GLU A 1001 85.60 -19.50 2.12
CA GLU A 1001 85.66 -20.25 0.86
C GLU A 1001 84.74 -19.71 -0.23
N LYS A 1002 83.65 -19.04 0.15
CA LYS A 1002 82.60 -18.57 -0.77
C LYS A 1002 82.29 -17.08 -0.69
N LEU A 1003 83.01 -16.34 0.15
CA LEU A 1003 82.78 -14.90 0.36
C LEU A 1003 84.12 -14.18 0.51
N GLU A 1004 84.28 -13.09 -0.24
CA GLU A 1004 85.45 -12.20 -0.18
C GLU A 1004 84.99 -10.75 -0.33
N PHE A 1005 85.65 -9.84 0.39
CA PHE A 1005 85.45 -8.41 0.33
C PHE A 1005 86.61 -7.71 -0.39
N LYS A 1006 86.29 -6.64 -1.10
CA LYS A 1006 87.26 -5.71 -1.70
C LYS A 1006 86.75 -4.30 -1.48
N ALA A 1007 87.54 -3.45 -0.84
CA ALA A 1007 87.09 -2.09 -0.54
C ALA A 1007 86.90 -1.26 -1.82
N THR A 1008 87.73 -1.47 -2.84
CA THR A 1008 87.67 -0.79 -4.15
C THR A 1008 88.03 -1.76 -5.27
N PHE A 1009 87.63 -1.43 -6.50
CA PHE A 1009 88.01 -2.21 -7.69
C PHE A 1009 89.26 -1.66 -8.38
N ASN A 1010 89.41 -0.33 -8.41
CA ASN A 1010 90.42 0.35 -9.22
C ASN A 1010 91.13 1.48 -8.45
N SER A 1011 90.43 2.14 -7.52
CA SER A 1011 90.97 3.28 -6.81
C SER A 1011 91.84 2.87 -5.62
N PRO A 1012 93.03 3.47 -5.43
CA PRO A 1012 93.87 3.19 -4.27
C PRO A 1012 93.19 3.62 -2.97
N ILE A 1013 93.16 2.72 -1.98
CA ILE A 1013 92.69 3.00 -0.63
C ILE A 1013 93.80 3.80 0.09
N PRO A 1014 93.52 4.99 0.65
CA PRO A 1014 94.49 5.65 1.53
C PRO A 1014 94.70 4.79 2.78
N SER A 1015 95.93 4.36 3.06
CA SER A 1015 96.24 3.56 4.26
C SER A 1015 95.83 4.32 5.53
N ASN A 1016 95.15 3.67 6.48
CA ASN A 1016 94.63 4.26 7.72
C ASN A 1016 95.65 5.14 8.47
N GLU A 1017 96.95 4.78 8.50
CA GLU A 1017 98.00 5.59 9.16
C GLU A 1017 98.21 6.99 8.55
N LYS A 1018 97.97 7.14 7.24
CA LYS A 1018 98.19 8.40 6.52
C LYS A 1018 97.06 9.40 6.74
N GLU A 1019 95.82 8.94 6.89
CA GLU A 1019 94.68 9.81 7.24
C GLU A 1019 94.81 10.36 8.66
N THR A 1020 95.26 9.56 9.61
CA THR A 1020 95.58 10.02 10.98
C THR A 1020 96.69 11.07 10.95
N THR A 1021 97.70 10.87 10.10
CA THR A 1021 98.81 11.82 9.94
C THR A 1021 98.34 13.14 9.31
N ILE A 1022 97.51 13.10 8.26
CA ILE A 1022 96.93 14.30 7.63
C ILE A 1022 96.01 15.03 8.61
N LYS A 1023 95.20 14.31 9.40
CA LYS A 1023 94.32 14.89 10.41
C LYS A 1023 95.12 15.58 11.52
N ASN A 1024 96.20 14.94 12.00
CA ASN A 1024 97.12 15.53 12.96
C ASN A 1024 97.88 16.73 12.41
N LEU A 1025 98.28 16.71 11.13
CA LEU A 1025 98.94 17.84 10.48
C LEU A 1025 97.98 19.02 10.26
N LYS A 1026 96.69 18.77 9.94
CA LYS A 1026 95.65 19.80 9.86
C LYS A 1026 95.36 20.45 11.21
N LEU A 1027 95.33 19.67 12.29
CA LEU A 1027 95.23 20.20 13.65
C LEU A 1027 96.44 21.09 13.98
N LYS A 1028 97.65 20.66 13.64
CA LYS A 1028 98.87 21.47 13.80
C LYS A 1028 98.90 22.75 12.95
N ILE A 1029 98.18 22.82 11.83
CA ILE A 1029 97.99 24.07 11.05
C ILE A 1029 97.11 25.06 11.82
N GLN A 1030 96.07 24.58 12.51
CA GLN A 1030 95.20 25.43 13.32
C GLN A 1030 95.94 26.02 14.53
N GLU A 1031 96.92 25.29 15.05
CA GLU A 1031 97.75 25.68 16.22
C GLU A 1031 99.03 26.46 15.85
N ALA A 1032 99.30 26.74 14.57
CA ALA A 1032 100.54 27.39 14.15
C ALA A 1032 100.47 28.93 14.15
N ASP A 1033 101.38 29.60 14.87
CA ASP A 1033 101.37 31.06 15.06
C ASP A 1033 101.95 31.89 13.89
N THR A 1034 102.59 31.25 12.90
CA THR A 1034 103.28 31.95 11.79
C THR A 1034 102.87 31.41 10.43
N GLN A 1035 102.61 32.32 9.48
CA GLN A 1035 102.18 31.96 8.12
C GLN A 1035 103.20 31.04 7.42
N LYS A 1036 104.50 31.26 7.63
CA LYS A 1036 105.57 30.42 7.10
C LYS A 1036 105.52 28.97 7.58
N LYS A 1037 105.04 28.71 8.81
CA LYS A 1037 104.81 27.35 9.33
C LYS A 1037 103.53 26.72 8.75
N LYS A 1038 102.47 27.52 8.57
CA LYS A 1038 101.24 27.06 7.91
C LYS A 1038 101.52 26.62 6.47
N ASP A 1039 102.24 27.43 5.70
CA ASP A 1039 102.61 27.12 4.31
C ASP A 1039 103.50 25.86 4.22
N GLN A 1040 104.41 25.65 5.18
CA GLN A 1040 105.22 24.43 5.26
C GLN A 1040 104.40 23.17 5.59
N LEU A 1041 103.43 23.29 6.50
CA LEU A 1041 102.54 22.19 6.86
C LEU A 1041 101.54 21.88 5.74
N GLU A 1042 101.03 22.90 5.03
CA GLU A 1042 100.20 22.73 3.83
C GLU A 1042 100.98 22.07 2.69
N TYR A 1043 102.24 22.46 2.48
CA TYR A 1043 103.13 21.80 1.53
C TYR A 1043 103.37 20.33 1.91
N ALA A 1044 103.55 20.01 3.20
CA ALA A 1044 103.71 18.63 3.67
C ALA A 1044 102.42 17.80 3.47
N ILE A 1045 101.24 18.38 3.71
CA ILE A 1045 99.96 17.73 3.42
C ILE A 1045 99.79 17.48 1.92
N ASN A 1046 100.05 18.48 1.08
CA ASN A 1046 99.97 18.34 -0.37
C ASN A 1046 100.97 17.30 -0.90
N LYS A 1047 102.18 17.24 -0.34
CA LYS A 1047 103.18 16.22 -0.69
C LYS A 1047 102.73 14.81 -0.30
N ILE A 1048 102.11 14.62 0.88
CA ILE A 1048 101.54 13.34 1.30
C ILE A 1048 100.33 12.95 0.41
N GLN A 1049 99.53 13.93 -0.03
CA GLN A 1049 98.41 13.74 -0.96
C GLN A 1049 98.83 13.50 -2.42
N GLU A 1050 99.99 14.00 -2.85
CA GLU A 1050 100.58 13.70 -4.15
C GLU A 1050 101.25 12.33 -4.17
N GLN A 1051 101.84 11.89 -3.04
CA GLN A 1051 102.39 10.55 -2.89
C GLN A 1051 101.33 9.44 -2.99
N SER A 1052 100.05 9.74 -2.79
CA SER A 1052 98.93 8.81 -3.03
C SER A 1052 98.49 8.72 -4.50
N LYS A 1053 98.95 9.61 -5.40
CA LYS A 1053 98.61 9.57 -6.83
C LYS A 1053 99.64 8.90 -7.73
N ASN A 1054 100.82 8.53 -7.22
CA ASN A 1054 101.93 8.04 -8.04
C ASN A 1054 102.58 6.75 -7.49
N VAL A 1055 101.81 5.67 -7.48
CA VAL A 1055 102.41 4.34 -7.67
C VAL A 1055 101.95 3.86 -9.04
N LYS A 1056 102.88 3.79 -9.99
CA LYS A 1056 102.63 3.21 -11.32
C LYS A 1056 102.04 1.81 -11.13
N ASP A 1057 100.93 1.53 -11.81
CA ASP A 1057 100.31 0.20 -11.93
C ASP A 1057 99.53 -0.33 -10.71
N ILE A 1058 99.24 0.46 -9.66
CA ILE A 1058 98.39 0.01 -8.53
C ILE A 1058 96.97 -0.36 -8.96
N ASP A 1059 96.40 0.39 -9.90
CA ASP A 1059 95.11 0.09 -10.53
C ASP A 1059 95.06 -1.34 -11.07
N LYS A 1060 96.13 -1.76 -11.75
CA LYS A 1060 96.25 -3.10 -12.31
C LYS A 1060 96.34 -4.17 -11.23
N ILE A 1061 97.02 -3.89 -10.12
CA ILE A 1061 97.14 -4.81 -8.98
C ILE A 1061 95.78 -5.01 -8.30
N LEU A 1062 95.01 -3.93 -8.10
CA LEU A 1062 93.67 -3.99 -7.48
C LEU A 1062 92.66 -4.72 -8.37
N ILE A 1063 92.68 -4.42 -9.67
CA ILE A 1063 91.86 -5.11 -10.67
C ILE A 1063 92.24 -6.59 -10.71
N HIS A 1064 93.54 -6.90 -10.81
CA HIS A 1064 94.02 -8.29 -10.80
C HIS A 1064 93.61 -9.02 -9.52
N SER A 1065 93.67 -8.39 -8.34
CA SER A 1065 93.24 -8.98 -7.08
C SER A 1065 91.77 -9.41 -7.11
N SER A 1066 90.88 -8.52 -7.58
CA SER A 1066 89.45 -8.81 -7.70
C SER A 1066 89.17 -9.92 -8.72
N LEU A 1067 89.81 -9.87 -9.90
CA LEU A 1067 89.59 -10.84 -10.98
C LEU A 1067 90.25 -12.20 -10.70
N LYS A 1068 91.37 -12.22 -9.97
CA LYS A 1068 91.98 -13.44 -9.41
C LYS A 1068 90.98 -14.17 -8.52
N THR A 1069 90.25 -13.45 -7.67
CA THR A 1069 89.22 -14.05 -6.81
C THR A 1069 88.04 -14.59 -7.61
N LEU A 1070 87.60 -13.91 -8.67
CA LEU A 1070 86.57 -14.46 -9.57
C LEU A 1070 87.03 -15.75 -10.27
N CYS A 1071 88.28 -15.77 -10.75
CA CYS A 1071 88.91 -16.96 -11.34
C CYS A 1071 88.95 -18.13 -10.34
N ALA A 1072 89.39 -17.86 -9.11
CA ALA A 1072 89.46 -18.84 -8.04
C ALA A 1072 88.08 -19.41 -7.68
N PHE A 1073 87.04 -18.56 -7.58
CA PHE A 1073 85.68 -19.01 -7.31
C PHE A 1073 85.11 -19.87 -8.45
N ALA A 1074 85.33 -19.47 -9.71
CA ALA A 1074 84.86 -20.25 -10.86
C ALA A 1074 85.53 -21.63 -10.93
N ASN A 1075 86.83 -21.72 -10.64
CA ASN A 1075 87.53 -23.00 -10.62
C ASN A 1075 87.18 -23.88 -9.42
N SER A 1076 86.59 -23.31 -8.36
CA SER A 1076 86.25 -24.00 -7.12
C SER A 1076 84.73 -24.28 -7.02
N ASN A 1077 84.11 -24.04 -5.85
CA ASN A 1077 82.69 -24.31 -5.59
C ASN A 1077 81.76 -23.10 -5.88
N GLY A 1078 82.23 -22.10 -6.63
CA GLY A 1078 81.58 -20.80 -6.75
C GLY A 1078 81.74 -19.93 -5.50
N GLY A 1079 81.28 -18.68 -5.58
CA GLY A 1079 81.42 -17.73 -4.48
C GLY A 1079 80.82 -16.36 -4.78
N THR A 1080 80.87 -15.46 -3.80
CA THR A 1080 80.38 -14.08 -3.89
C THR A 1080 81.51 -13.13 -3.55
N LEU A 1081 81.80 -12.19 -4.45
CA LEU A 1081 82.72 -11.08 -4.22
C LEU A 1081 81.89 -9.81 -3.98
N LEU A 1082 82.10 -9.15 -2.83
CA LEU A 1082 81.52 -7.83 -2.56
C LEU A 1082 82.58 -6.75 -2.77
N ILE A 1083 82.28 -5.78 -3.63
CA ILE A 1083 83.15 -4.65 -3.93
C ILE A 1083 82.53 -3.37 -3.40
N GLY A 1084 83.28 -2.62 -2.59
CA GLY A 1084 82.80 -1.48 -1.81
C GLY A 1084 82.70 -1.76 -0.30
N VAL A 1085 83.26 -2.88 0.17
CA VAL A 1085 83.29 -3.33 1.57
C VAL A 1085 84.73 -3.61 1.98
N LYS A 1086 85.16 -3.11 3.15
CA LYS A 1086 86.49 -3.36 3.71
C LYS A 1086 86.54 -4.69 4.46
N ASP A 1087 87.76 -5.17 4.70
CA ASP A 1087 88.05 -6.38 5.47
C ASP A 1087 87.55 -6.29 6.93
N ASP A 1088 87.37 -5.08 7.46
CA ASP A 1088 86.77 -4.81 8.79
C ASP A 1088 85.23 -4.76 8.78
N GLN A 1089 84.60 -5.20 7.68
CA GLN A 1089 83.16 -5.20 7.43
C GLN A 1089 82.53 -3.80 7.32
N ASP A 1090 83.32 -2.71 7.29
CA ASP A 1090 82.80 -1.36 7.05
C ASP A 1090 82.51 -1.11 5.57
N ILE A 1091 81.43 -0.39 5.31
CA ILE A 1091 80.99 -0.07 3.95
C ILE A 1091 81.78 1.15 3.48
N PHE A 1092 82.67 0.94 2.50
CA PHE A 1092 83.50 1.99 1.90
C PHE A 1092 82.76 2.72 0.77
N GLY A 1093 81.98 1.98 -0.02
CA GLY A 1093 81.25 2.51 -1.17
C GLY A 1093 82.06 2.61 -2.46
N LEU A 1094 81.38 2.50 -3.60
CA LEU A 1094 81.96 2.60 -4.96
C LEU A 1094 82.05 4.05 -5.47
N GLU A 1095 81.63 5.04 -4.68
CA GLU A 1095 81.60 6.45 -5.07
C GLU A 1095 82.98 6.97 -5.47
N GLN A 1096 84.04 6.48 -4.80
CA GLN A 1096 85.42 6.84 -5.15
C GLN A 1096 85.83 6.21 -6.47
N ASP A 1097 85.41 4.98 -6.76
CA ASP A 1097 85.63 4.34 -8.06
C ASP A 1097 84.85 5.05 -9.18
N TYR A 1098 83.63 5.54 -8.93
CA TYR A 1098 82.88 6.35 -9.90
C TYR A 1098 83.61 7.65 -10.26
N SER A 1099 84.33 8.25 -9.31
CA SER A 1099 85.06 9.50 -9.54
C SER A 1099 86.23 9.36 -10.52
N SER A 1100 86.71 8.13 -10.75
CA SER A 1100 87.80 7.81 -11.68
C SER A 1100 87.40 7.91 -13.16
N PHE A 1101 86.09 7.99 -13.47
CA PHE A 1101 85.58 8.09 -14.83
C PHE A 1101 85.33 9.54 -15.29
N LYS A 1102 85.17 9.70 -16.61
CA LYS A 1102 84.73 10.95 -17.24
C LYS A 1102 83.37 11.36 -16.69
N LYS A 1103 83.10 12.67 -16.65
CA LYS A 1103 81.94 13.27 -15.95
C LYS A 1103 80.58 12.63 -16.33
N GLU A 1104 80.45 12.19 -17.58
CA GLU A 1104 79.24 11.56 -18.15
C GLU A 1104 79.03 10.10 -17.66
N ASP A 1105 80.09 9.41 -17.26
CA ASP A 1105 80.11 7.99 -16.86
C ASP A 1105 80.27 7.79 -15.35
N ARG A 1106 80.15 8.85 -14.53
CA ARG A 1106 80.28 8.79 -13.06
C ARG A 1106 79.06 8.22 -12.37
N ASN A 1107 78.61 7.05 -12.79
CA ASN A 1107 77.44 6.36 -12.26
C ASN A 1107 77.65 4.84 -12.30
N ARG A 1108 76.67 4.09 -11.79
CA ARG A 1108 76.68 2.61 -11.74
C ARG A 1108 76.87 1.97 -13.11
N ASP A 1109 76.24 2.52 -14.15
CA ASP A 1109 76.31 1.97 -15.50
C ASP A 1109 77.71 2.13 -16.11
N GLY A 1110 78.34 3.31 -15.93
CA GLY A 1110 79.72 3.55 -16.33
C GLY A 1110 80.71 2.60 -15.65
N PHE A 1111 80.59 2.42 -14.33
CA PHE A 1111 81.43 1.44 -13.60
C PHE A 1111 81.14 -0.01 -14.02
N GLY A 1112 79.86 -0.37 -14.24
CA GLY A 1112 79.48 -1.70 -14.70
C GLY A 1112 80.08 -2.07 -16.05
N LYS A 1113 80.09 -1.13 -17.01
CA LYS A 1113 80.76 -1.30 -18.32
C LYS A 1113 82.26 -1.44 -18.19
N PHE A 1114 82.87 -0.65 -17.30
CA PHE A 1114 84.31 -0.75 -17.03
C PHE A 1114 84.68 -2.11 -16.41
N PHE A 1115 83.89 -2.59 -15.44
CA PHE A 1115 84.06 -3.89 -14.81
C PHE A 1115 83.95 -5.01 -15.85
N ASP A 1116 82.91 -5.04 -16.69
CA ASP A 1116 82.74 -6.05 -17.73
C ASP A 1116 83.90 -6.08 -18.72
N LYS A 1117 84.36 -4.90 -19.15
CA LYS A 1117 85.51 -4.77 -20.02
C LYS A 1117 86.75 -5.40 -19.39
N LYS A 1118 86.98 -5.18 -18.09
CA LYS A 1118 88.12 -5.76 -17.38
C LYS A 1118 87.97 -7.26 -17.16
N VAL A 1119 86.77 -7.75 -16.88
CA VAL A 1119 86.48 -9.18 -16.86
C VAL A 1119 86.79 -9.82 -18.22
N ALA A 1120 86.32 -9.25 -19.32
CA ALA A 1120 86.59 -9.78 -20.67
C ALA A 1120 88.10 -9.78 -20.98
N GLU A 1121 88.82 -8.72 -20.61
CA GLU A 1121 90.27 -8.61 -20.80
C GLU A 1121 91.10 -9.62 -19.99
N TYR A 1122 90.64 -10.07 -18.81
CA TYR A 1122 91.40 -10.94 -17.90
C TYR A 1122 90.89 -12.38 -17.87
N LEU A 1123 89.62 -12.65 -18.23
CA LEU A 1123 88.97 -13.96 -18.09
C LEU A 1123 88.29 -14.44 -19.39
N GLY A 1124 88.28 -13.61 -20.45
CA GLY A 1124 87.69 -13.93 -21.74
C GLY A 1124 86.28 -13.37 -21.94
N GLU A 1125 85.89 -13.17 -23.21
CA GLU A 1125 84.64 -12.47 -23.59
C GLU A 1125 83.37 -13.18 -23.12
N SER A 1126 83.38 -14.51 -23.01
CA SER A 1126 82.22 -15.32 -22.60
C SER A 1126 82.08 -15.49 -21.09
N PHE A 1127 83.08 -15.10 -20.29
CA PHE A 1127 83.07 -15.39 -18.85
C PHE A 1127 81.96 -14.66 -18.10
N SER A 1128 81.73 -13.38 -18.43
CA SER A 1128 80.72 -12.56 -17.77
C SER A 1128 79.30 -13.10 -18.00
N SER A 1129 78.99 -13.56 -19.21
CA SER A 1129 77.65 -14.10 -19.53
C SER A 1129 77.45 -15.55 -19.07
N ALA A 1130 78.51 -16.36 -19.01
CA ALA A 1130 78.41 -17.77 -18.65
C ALA A 1130 78.40 -18.01 -17.12
N TYR A 1131 79.17 -17.23 -16.35
CA TYR A 1131 79.46 -17.56 -14.95
C TYR A 1131 79.18 -16.46 -13.93
N LEU A 1132 78.96 -15.20 -14.35
CA LEU A 1132 78.77 -14.08 -13.44
C LEU A 1132 77.31 -13.61 -13.34
N GLU A 1133 76.88 -13.34 -12.11
CA GLU A 1133 75.67 -12.59 -11.81
C GLU A 1133 76.06 -11.35 -10.99
N LYS A 1134 75.76 -10.16 -11.50
CA LYS A 1134 76.13 -8.88 -10.86
C LYS A 1134 74.91 -8.07 -10.44
N GLU A 1135 74.96 -7.49 -9.25
CA GLU A 1135 73.87 -6.67 -8.69
C GLU A 1135 74.46 -5.44 -7.95
N PHE A 1136 73.97 -4.25 -8.26
CA PHE A 1136 74.32 -3.02 -7.53
C PHE A 1136 73.28 -2.71 -6.46
N ILE A 1137 73.72 -2.48 -5.22
CA ILE A 1137 72.82 -2.16 -4.11
C ILE A 1137 73.25 -0.85 -3.45
N LYS A 1138 72.29 0.04 -3.21
CA LYS A 1138 72.52 1.27 -2.44
C LYS A 1138 72.38 0.97 -0.95
N LEU A 1139 73.43 1.18 -0.17
CA LEU A 1139 73.33 1.22 1.29
C LEU A 1139 73.46 2.67 1.79
N PRO A 1140 73.05 2.98 3.04
CA PRO A 1140 73.11 4.34 3.58
C PRO A 1140 74.51 4.97 3.55
N LYS A 1141 75.57 4.15 3.63
CA LYS A 1141 76.98 4.58 3.64
C LYS A 1141 77.65 4.60 2.25
N GLY A 1142 77.02 4.03 1.21
CA GLY A 1142 77.57 3.99 -0.14
C GLY A 1142 77.01 2.86 -1.00
N ASP A 1143 77.31 2.91 -2.31
CA ASP A 1143 76.97 1.86 -3.28
C ASP A 1143 77.92 0.66 -3.19
N ILE A 1144 77.39 -0.56 -3.28
CA ILE A 1144 78.18 -1.80 -3.31
C ILE A 1144 77.83 -2.59 -4.59
N LEU A 1145 78.84 -3.23 -5.19
CA LEU A 1145 78.67 -4.20 -6.27
C LEU A 1145 78.82 -5.62 -5.70
N ILE A 1146 77.81 -6.44 -5.94
CA ILE A 1146 77.81 -7.86 -5.60
C ILE A 1146 78.06 -8.64 -6.88
N VAL A 1147 79.08 -9.50 -6.86
CA VAL A 1147 79.42 -10.36 -8.00
C VAL A 1147 79.38 -11.82 -7.53
N LYS A 1148 78.34 -12.55 -7.94
CA LYS A 1148 78.23 -14.00 -7.70
C LYS A 1148 78.83 -14.76 -8.87
N VAL A 1149 79.65 -15.76 -8.56
CA VAL A 1149 80.36 -16.58 -9.52
C VAL A 1149 79.89 -18.02 -9.41
N LYS A 1150 79.42 -18.60 -10.51
CA LYS A 1150 79.07 -20.03 -10.58
C LYS A 1150 80.33 -20.89 -10.75
N PRO A 1151 80.36 -22.10 -10.17
CA PRO A 1151 81.45 -23.05 -10.42
C PRO A 1151 81.43 -23.46 -11.90
N SER A 1152 82.58 -23.35 -12.56
CA SER A 1152 82.79 -23.78 -13.93
C SER A 1152 83.10 -25.28 -13.98
N LEU A 1153 82.55 -25.98 -14.97
CA LEU A 1153 82.93 -27.37 -15.26
C LEU A 1153 84.27 -27.46 -16.02
N GLU A 1154 84.68 -26.37 -16.64
CA GLU A 1154 85.93 -26.22 -17.37
C GLU A 1154 86.94 -25.38 -16.58
N GLU A 1155 88.21 -25.51 -16.94
CA GLU A 1155 89.28 -24.76 -16.33
C GLU A 1155 89.24 -23.30 -16.80
N VAL A 1156 89.13 -22.37 -15.86
CA VAL A 1156 89.13 -20.93 -16.12
C VAL A 1156 90.54 -20.39 -15.90
N PHE A 1157 91.09 -19.73 -16.91
CA PHE A 1157 92.40 -19.11 -16.84
C PHE A 1157 92.26 -17.60 -16.63
N LEU A 1158 93.07 -17.05 -15.73
CA LEU A 1158 93.33 -15.62 -15.66
C LEU A 1158 94.43 -15.30 -16.68
N LEU A 1159 94.15 -14.45 -17.67
CA LEU A 1159 94.98 -14.20 -18.85
C LEU A 1159 96.00 -13.06 -18.67
N LYS A 1160 95.95 -12.35 -17.55
CA LYS A 1160 96.86 -11.24 -17.24
C LYS A 1160 97.34 -11.36 -15.80
N ASN A 1161 98.59 -10.96 -15.57
CA ASN A 1161 99.16 -10.88 -14.22
C ASN A 1161 98.88 -9.55 -13.52
N ASP A 1162 99.43 -9.39 -12.32
CA ASP A 1162 99.32 -8.21 -11.45
C ASP A 1162 99.86 -6.92 -12.08
N LEU A 1163 100.78 -7.03 -13.04
CA LEU A 1163 101.30 -5.92 -13.86
C LEU A 1163 100.50 -5.68 -15.16
N GLY A 1164 99.44 -6.45 -15.40
CA GLY A 1164 98.59 -6.39 -16.58
C GLY A 1164 99.22 -6.92 -17.87
N LYS A 1165 100.32 -7.67 -17.77
CA LYS A 1165 100.94 -8.38 -18.90
C LYS A 1165 100.24 -9.71 -19.14
N THR A 1166 100.20 -10.18 -20.40
CA THR A 1166 99.60 -11.46 -20.78
C THR A 1166 100.35 -12.62 -20.12
N GLU A 1167 99.65 -13.34 -19.25
CA GLU A 1167 100.16 -14.52 -18.54
C GLU A 1167 98.95 -15.39 -18.17
N GLU A 1168 98.98 -16.67 -18.56
CA GLU A 1168 97.91 -17.61 -18.26
C GLU A 1168 98.17 -18.31 -16.92
N ALA A 1169 97.28 -18.11 -15.97
CA ALA A 1169 97.37 -18.70 -14.64
C ALA A 1169 96.01 -19.23 -14.17
N ILE A 1170 96.02 -20.44 -13.60
CA ILE A 1170 94.85 -21.00 -12.93
C ILE A 1170 94.96 -20.71 -11.44
N TYR A 1171 93.91 -20.12 -10.90
CA TYR A 1171 93.75 -19.91 -9.46
C TYR A 1171 92.63 -20.80 -8.94
N VAL A 1172 92.81 -21.36 -7.75
CA VAL A 1172 91.80 -22.13 -7.01
C VAL A 1172 91.69 -21.56 -5.61
N ARG A 1173 90.50 -21.66 -5.02
CA ARG A 1173 90.24 -21.21 -3.67
C ARG A 1173 90.68 -22.28 -2.68
N ASN A 1174 91.50 -21.89 -1.71
CA ASN A 1174 91.93 -22.72 -0.59
C ASN A 1174 91.58 -21.98 0.71
N LEU A 1175 90.54 -22.44 1.41
CA LEU A 1175 89.97 -21.73 2.56
C LEU A 1175 89.67 -20.25 2.22
N SER A 1176 90.39 -19.31 2.82
CA SER A 1176 90.25 -17.86 2.64
C SER A 1176 91.29 -17.25 1.68
N SER A 1177 92.08 -18.06 0.96
CA SER A 1177 93.09 -17.55 0.00
C SER A 1177 92.87 -18.07 -1.43
N SER A 1178 93.26 -17.25 -2.41
CA SER A 1178 93.25 -17.61 -3.84
C SER A 1178 94.67 -17.97 -4.28
N GLU A 1179 94.95 -19.26 -4.47
CA GLU A 1179 96.28 -19.82 -4.73
C GLU A 1179 96.49 -20.17 -6.21
N LYS A 1180 97.67 -19.86 -6.74
CA LYS A 1180 98.06 -20.18 -8.13
C LYS A 1180 98.50 -21.64 -8.21
N LEU A 1181 97.84 -22.43 -9.05
CA LEU A 1181 98.24 -23.82 -9.27
C LEU A 1181 99.45 -23.91 -10.20
N SER A 1182 100.40 -24.78 -9.86
CA SER A 1182 101.56 -25.09 -10.70
C SER A 1182 101.97 -26.57 -10.59
N GLY A 1183 102.71 -27.06 -11.58
CA GLY A 1183 103.28 -28.41 -11.57
C GLY A 1183 102.26 -29.55 -11.35
N LYS A 1184 102.51 -30.41 -10.36
CA LYS A 1184 101.73 -31.62 -10.09
C LYS A 1184 100.28 -31.33 -9.69
N GLU A 1185 100.04 -30.24 -8.96
CA GLU A 1185 98.70 -29.88 -8.48
C GLU A 1185 97.79 -29.40 -9.61
N LEU A 1186 98.34 -28.64 -10.56
CA LEU A 1186 97.64 -28.23 -11.78
C LEU A 1186 97.20 -29.45 -12.60
N ALA A 1187 98.10 -30.40 -12.83
CA ALA A 1187 97.77 -31.63 -13.55
C ALA A 1187 96.67 -32.45 -12.87
N LYS A 1188 96.69 -32.52 -11.52
CA LYS A 1188 95.66 -33.19 -10.74
C LYS A 1188 94.31 -32.46 -10.83
N PHE A 1189 94.31 -31.13 -10.80
CA PHE A 1189 93.11 -30.31 -10.93
C PHE A 1189 92.43 -30.50 -12.28
N ILE A 1190 93.18 -30.38 -13.38
CA ILE A 1190 92.67 -30.58 -14.76
C ILE A 1190 92.09 -31.99 -14.91
N LYS A 1191 92.80 -33.02 -14.44
CA LYS A 1191 92.30 -34.40 -14.47
C LYS A 1191 90.98 -34.56 -13.71
N THR A 1192 90.87 -33.95 -12.53
CA THR A 1192 89.66 -34.01 -11.69
C THR A 1192 88.48 -33.30 -12.37
N LYS A 1193 88.69 -32.12 -12.97
CA LYS A 1193 87.65 -31.41 -13.74
C LYS A 1193 87.22 -32.21 -14.97
N PHE A 1194 88.15 -32.85 -15.67
CA PHE A 1194 87.85 -33.72 -16.82
C PHE A 1194 87.02 -34.96 -16.41
N GLU A 1195 87.38 -35.63 -15.31
CA GLU A 1195 86.60 -36.75 -14.76
C GLU A 1195 85.17 -36.32 -14.36
N ASN A 1196 85.02 -35.13 -13.78
CA ASN A 1196 83.71 -34.58 -13.42
C ASN A 1196 82.85 -34.28 -14.66
N ARG A 1197 83.43 -33.78 -15.75
CA ARG A 1197 82.73 -33.58 -17.04
C ARG A 1197 82.21 -34.90 -17.62
N ILE A 1198 83.01 -35.97 -17.55
CA ILE A 1198 82.58 -37.31 -17.99
C ILE A 1198 81.41 -37.82 -17.14
N LYS A 1199 81.48 -37.69 -15.81
CA LYS A 1199 80.41 -38.14 -14.91
C LYS A 1199 79.08 -37.41 -15.11
N LEU A 1200 79.12 -36.14 -15.51
CA LEU A 1200 77.94 -35.30 -15.74
C LEU A 1200 77.35 -35.45 -17.16
N GLY A 1201 77.92 -36.32 -18.01
CA GLY A 1201 77.41 -36.61 -19.36
C GLY A 1201 77.59 -35.49 -20.38
N THR A 1202 78.46 -34.50 -20.09
CA THR A 1202 78.68 -33.32 -20.96
C THR A 1202 79.82 -33.48 -21.96
N THR A 1203 80.46 -34.66 -22.03
CA THR A 1203 81.44 -35.00 -23.06
C THR A 1203 80.97 -36.23 -23.85
N THR A 1204 80.88 -36.10 -25.17
CA THR A 1204 80.66 -37.23 -26.09
C THR A 1204 81.86 -38.17 -26.04
N PRO A 1205 81.68 -39.50 -26.03
CA PRO A 1205 82.78 -40.43 -26.22
C PRO A 1205 83.37 -40.18 -27.61
N ILE A 1206 84.71 -40.19 -27.72
CA ILE A 1206 85.39 -40.31 -29.01
C ILE A 1206 84.78 -41.52 -29.72
N SER A 1207 84.13 -41.28 -30.86
CA SER A 1207 83.49 -42.35 -31.60
C SER A 1207 84.52 -43.41 -31.99
N ASN A 1208 84.18 -44.69 -31.83
CA ASN A 1208 84.96 -45.84 -32.28
C ASN A 1208 85.29 -45.85 -33.80
N ASN A 1209 84.82 -44.87 -34.58
CA ASN A 1209 85.16 -44.73 -35.99
C ASN A 1209 86.54 -44.09 -36.22
N ALA A 1210 87.10 -43.33 -35.28
CA ALA A 1210 88.48 -42.81 -35.40
C ALA A 1210 89.56 -43.86 -35.05
N LEU A 1211 89.18 -45.01 -34.47
CA LEU A 1211 90.06 -46.16 -34.21
C LEU A 1211 89.96 -47.24 -35.31
N ARG A 1212 89.04 -47.10 -36.28
CA ARG A 1212 88.96 -47.99 -37.44
C ARG A 1212 89.77 -47.52 -38.64
N ASP A 1213 90.02 -46.21 -38.78
CA ASP A 1213 90.84 -45.67 -39.88
C ASP A 1213 92.36 -45.67 -39.60
N ALA A 1214 92.80 -46.11 -38.41
CA ALA A 1214 94.22 -46.32 -38.09
C ALA A 1214 94.65 -47.80 -38.11
N THR A 1215 93.77 -48.72 -38.53
CA THR A 1215 94.10 -50.13 -38.77
C THR A 1215 94.03 -50.53 -40.25
N ALA A 1216 93.96 -49.54 -41.14
CA ALA A 1216 94.05 -49.72 -42.58
C ALA A 1216 95.12 -48.79 -43.18
N HIS A 1217 96.37 -48.91 -42.72
CA HIS A 1217 97.66 -48.54 -43.37
C HIS A 1217 98.75 -48.94 -42.36
N SER A 1218 99.70 -49.86 -42.57
CA SER A 1218 100.66 -50.00 -43.68
C SER A 1218 101.27 -48.67 -44.10
#